data_AF-A0A0F8A3M8-F1
#
_entry.id   AF-A0A0F8A3M8-F1
#
_cell.length_a   1.000
_cell.length_b   1.000
_cell.length_c   1.000
_cell.angle_alpha   90.00
_cell.angle_beta   90.00
_cell.angle_gamma   90.00
#
_symmetry.space_group_name_H-M   'P 1'
#
loop_
_entity.id
_entity.type
_entity.pdbx_description
1 polymer ?
#
loop_
_entity_poly.entity_id
_entity_poly.type
_entity_poly.pdbx_seq_one_letter_code
_entity_poly.pdbx_strand_id
1 'polypeptide(L)'
;MASCTGTDSDNSSELTTLVSGDTPTLPGQEQPSIRALFEAQDDAAYDLAVAQIPRDHRVRVKGICGDYHEYTTPIRQSGSYVQLATTVKRAPFEEALIAFFVVCQIALRLVADELFVGFLRIVYPSIDKLLPGCGNTLRALVLEAFNKRKEHLKEVLARSVSKIHFSFDLWTSPNHLALLGVVAHFIDEFGQNQSILIAIRQLHGSHSGENQAEVIKEVIQEYNLQNRIGYFVTDNASNNNTAIDSLIARFLPHLTPKQRLGRRLRCLGHVINLSAKAFLYGTEFDAFEKNAEAFKEQSSLLKELHLWRKRGPVGKLHNIVTFICRTPQRREKFANIQSQSEDFATEFDGLKLVVDNATRWNSLYLMIERAIKLRDRIDRFCIDHAEFMHGSSNKKALSMEEQESLLKHDSLTADDWAVLTEIVAFLEKFYTLTKRAEGSKLSSDRGVLSDYLTTLNVLLKHAREYRDDINFRAENPDLTSPGIRQLRVCIVNCWTKLDEYFALVNDTPAHYAAIVTNPQMKWKYFERQWKDAHLWKDATLPESWLPGGKRALNSLWEEYKNLPVADACAGSKRARTPDEFERETDMTQWDEDEMDELETWLSMKVFKLDDDDTLPAYWLRQSKQPATQRIAKMGLDMASIPAMSSDCERVFSQCKLMITGQRNRLKPDIVEATQSSYSVIFAMGLFTNNFTSVQEAMRSPRIWHFETNLVGYTKSSDNVVANTASSMRAALPWIVQRLTNIAAIVKTKSNANFKTSLTDYWARALAYQLVDAPNGGPGFTFSSIARDREFANFNTPLPFIIATGREPGQSAIPANSIIYDISPWELGSYDDALNGYAPLEYVGSSFENGYLPQGRQCINGFDDAAFIIGTSSSLFNQIFLELLKSDSEYIPKFFKNTYIYKFAFRPLLSGVIGPILDGFLTSSNVDVSVWMPNPFKGWNQGTTAGSASLTLVDGGENLQNIPFHPLLLHQRQVDVVFAIDSSSDTATQWPNGTSLLATSRFYQENQSNKAAFPAIPGLNTIVNQGLNNRPSFFGCESRNMNAPPPLIVYMPNAPYIYGSNLSTFGDLTFTTRERDAVIMNGWALGTQLNGAIDDNWSVCVGCAILLRSFQRTQSQIPSKCKECFDRYCWNGQTNETTPKVYMPQFKGKRIEI
;
A
#
# COMPACT_ATOMS: atom_id res chain seq x y z
N MET A 1 12.17 46.37 -60.45
CA MET A 1 11.93 45.80 -61.79
C MET A 1 11.50 44.35 -61.57
N ALA A 2 10.38 43.86 -62.09
CA ALA A 2 9.31 44.52 -62.83
C ALA A 2 7.94 44.05 -62.31
N SER A 3 6.90 44.85 -62.54
CA SER A 3 5.51 44.56 -62.17
C SER A 3 4.67 44.22 -63.40
N CYS A 4 3.74 43.28 -63.27
CA CYS A 4 2.62 43.10 -64.20
C CYS A 4 1.30 43.07 -63.41
N THR A 5 0.21 43.50 -64.04
CA THR A 5 -1.04 43.93 -63.39
C THR A 5 -2.28 43.53 -64.22
N GLY A 6 -3.45 43.48 -63.58
CA GLY A 6 -4.77 43.13 -64.15
C GLY A 6 -5.48 42.19 -63.17
N THR A 7 -6.50 42.53 -62.36
CA THR A 7 -7.69 43.44 -62.44
C THR A 7 -8.94 42.83 -63.10
N ASP A 8 -10.09 43.10 -62.45
CA ASP A 8 -11.48 43.04 -62.95
C ASP A 8 -12.11 41.63 -63.14
N SER A 9 -13.39 41.37 -62.80
CA SER A 9 -14.40 42.16 -62.05
C SER A 9 -15.63 41.33 -61.61
N ASP A 10 -16.21 41.67 -60.44
CA ASP A 10 -17.64 41.72 -60.05
C ASP A 10 -18.70 40.61 -60.33
N ASN A 11 -19.53 40.40 -59.28
CA ASN A 11 -20.97 40.03 -59.27
C ASN A 11 -21.41 38.62 -59.76
N SER A 12 -22.52 38.02 -59.27
CA SER A 12 -23.32 38.22 -58.04
C SER A 12 -24.29 37.04 -57.80
N SER A 13 -25.03 37.09 -56.69
CA SER A 13 -26.41 36.58 -56.49
C SER A 13 -26.74 35.07 -56.43
N GLU A 14 -27.46 34.75 -55.34
CA GLU A 14 -28.60 33.82 -55.19
C GLU A 14 -28.43 32.34 -54.80
N LEU A 15 -29.37 31.92 -53.94
CA LEU A 15 -29.57 30.58 -53.41
C LEU A 15 -30.70 29.91 -54.21
N THR A 16 -30.68 28.58 -54.38
CA THR A 16 -31.78 27.74 -53.87
C THR A 16 -31.48 26.24 -53.84
N THR A 17 -32.03 25.61 -52.81
CA THR A 17 -32.10 24.17 -52.52
C THR A 17 -32.96 23.36 -53.51
N LEU A 18 -32.54 22.15 -53.91
CA LEU A 18 -33.17 20.88 -53.46
C LEU A 18 -32.59 19.59 -54.10
N VAL A 19 -32.79 18.49 -53.35
CA VAL A 19 -32.32 17.10 -53.52
C VAL A 19 -32.72 16.39 -54.82
N SER A 20 -31.74 15.75 -55.47
CA SER A 20 -31.79 14.43 -56.18
C SER A 20 -30.39 14.16 -56.78
N GLY A 21 -29.98 12.96 -57.21
CA GLY A 21 -30.65 11.66 -57.25
C GLY A 21 -30.15 10.86 -58.45
N ASP A 22 -29.11 10.06 -58.24
CA ASP A 22 -28.51 9.04 -59.13
C ASP A 22 -27.86 9.43 -60.48
N THR A 23 -26.83 8.60 -60.78
CA THR A 23 -26.26 8.17 -62.08
C THR A 23 -25.01 8.88 -62.63
N PRO A 24 -24.23 8.24 -63.53
CA PRO A 24 -23.92 6.80 -63.67
C PRO A 24 -22.40 6.51 -63.69
N THR A 25 -22.02 5.23 -63.55
CA THR A 25 -20.66 4.78 -63.89
C THR A 25 -20.52 4.48 -65.40
N LEU A 26 -19.46 5.01 -66.02
CA LEU A 26 -19.01 4.62 -67.37
C LEU A 26 -17.63 3.93 -67.27
N PRO A 27 -17.41 2.81 -67.99
CA PRO A 27 -16.15 2.07 -67.93
C PRO A 27 -15.13 2.56 -68.98
N GLY A 28 -13.84 2.32 -68.75
CA GLY A 28 -12.86 2.32 -69.86
C GLY A 28 -11.46 2.89 -69.61
N GLN A 29 -11.15 3.44 -68.44
CA GLN A 29 -9.76 3.78 -68.07
C GLN A 29 -9.42 3.25 -66.68
N GLU A 30 -8.33 2.49 -66.60
CA GLU A 30 -7.75 2.07 -65.32
C GLU A 30 -7.11 3.30 -64.65
N GLN A 31 -7.65 3.72 -63.51
CA GLN A 31 -6.89 4.60 -62.61
C GLN A 31 -5.65 3.82 -62.11
N PRO A 32 -4.48 4.47 -62.00
CA PRO A 32 -3.24 3.79 -61.61
C PRO A 32 -3.39 3.19 -60.21
N SER A 33 -3.52 1.87 -60.14
CA SER A 33 -3.77 1.18 -58.89
C SER A 33 -2.55 1.22 -57.96
N ILE A 34 -2.81 0.97 -56.67
CA ILE A 34 -1.83 0.83 -55.57
C ILE A 34 -0.61 -0.06 -55.92
N ARG A 35 -0.76 -0.94 -56.92
CA ARG A 35 0.32 -1.73 -57.53
C ARG A 35 1.59 -0.93 -57.87
N ALA A 36 1.47 0.31 -58.33
CA ALA A 36 2.63 1.15 -58.65
C ALA A 36 3.54 1.43 -57.43
N LEU A 37 2.97 1.49 -56.21
CA LEU A 37 3.73 1.65 -54.96
C LEU A 37 4.48 0.36 -54.55
N PHE A 38 4.11 -0.79 -55.10
CA PHE A 38 4.75 -2.09 -54.84
C PHE A 38 5.79 -2.49 -55.90
N GLU A 39 5.80 -1.81 -57.05
CA GLU A 39 6.75 -2.06 -58.15
C GLU A 39 7.88 -1.00 -58.21
N ALA A 40 7.83 0.02 -57.34
CA ALA A 40 8.91 1.00 -57.13
C ALA A 40 10.16 0.35 -56.50
N GLN A 41 11.33 0.54 -57.12
CA GLN A 41 12.60 -0.09 -56.71
C GLN A 41 13.54 0.86 -55.94
N ASP A 42 13.21 2.14 -55.87
CA ASP A 42 13.94 3.16 -55.12
C ASP A 42 12.98 4.23 -54.55
N ASP A 43 13.49 5.02 -53.60
CA ASP A 43 12.73 6.03 -52.87
C ASP A 43 12.23 7.18 -53.77
N ALA A 44 12.92 7.49 -54.88
CA ALA A 44 12.54 8.57 -55.79
C ALA A 44 11.35 8.18 -56.67
N ALA A 45 11.27 6.92 -57.10
CA ALA A 45 10.09 6.37 -57.77
C ALA A 45 8.88 6.31 -56.83
N TYR A 46 9.10 6.00 -55.54
CA TYR A 46 8.06 5.96 -54.52
C TYR A 46 7.46 7.36 -54.24
N ASP A 47 8.30 8.37 -54.00
CA ASP A 47 7.84 9.74 -53.71
C ASP A 47 7.03 10.36 -54.86
N LEU A 48 7.40 10.06 -56.12
CA LEU A 48 6.67 10.54 -57.30
C LEU A 48 5.24 9.95 -57.40
N ALA A 49 5.03 8.73 -56.90
CA ALA A 49 3.72 8.10 -56.83
C ALA A 49 2.88 8.65 -55.65
N VAL A 50 3.51 8.89 -54.49
CA VAL A 50 2.85 9.51 -53.32
C VAL A 50 2.35 10.93 -53.62
N ALA A 51 3.06 11.69 -54.46
CA ALA A 51 2.70 13.06 -54.82
C ALA A 51 1.35 13.22 -55.55
N GLN A 52 0.74 12.14 -56.06
CA GLN A 52 -0.45 12.18 -56.93
C GLN A 52 -1.77 11.86 -56.19
N ILE A 53 -1.74 11.66 -54.87
CA ILE A 53 -2.91 11.26 -54.07
C ILE A 53 -3.66 12.50 -53.53
N PRO A 54 -4.99 12.65 -53.77
CA PRO A 54 -5.79 13.78 -53.25
C PRO A 54 -5.81 13.88 -51.72
N ARG A 55 -5.98 15.10 -51.20
CA ARG A 55 -5.95 15.41 -49.75
C ARG A 55 -7.24 16.06 -49.29
N ASP A 56 -8.05 15.36 -48.51
CA ASP A 56 -9.06 15.97 -47.63
C ASP A 56 -9.38 15.07 -46.42
N HIS A 57 -10.13 15.61 -45.45
CA HIS A 57 -10.45 15.00 -44.13
C HIS A 57 -9.32 14.99 -43.08
N ARG A 58 -8.98 16.18 -42.55
CA ARG A 58 -8.49 16.34 -41.17
C ARG A 58 -9.11 17.59 -40.54
N VAL A 59 -9.78 17.45 -39.41
CA VAL A 59 -10.07 18.60 -38.53
C VAL A 59 -8.73 19.06 -37.93
N ARG A 60 -8.46 20.38 -37.94
CA ARG A 60 -7.28 20.98 -37.34
C ARG A 60 -7.69 22.12 -36.43
N VAL A 61 -7.39 22.04 -35.14
CA VAL A 61 -7.28 23.24 -34.30
C VAL A 61 -5.87 23.78 -34.48
N LYS A 62 -5.74 24.92 -35.15
CA LYS A 62 -4.43 25.55 -35.40
C LYS A 62 -4.05 26.36 -34.16
N GLY A 63 -2.93 26.01 -33.53
CA GLY A 63 -2.54 26.52 -32.21
C GLY A 63 -2.26 28.03 -32.17
N ILE A 64 -2.57 28.64 -31.04
CA ILE A 64 -2.33 30.07 -30.71
C ILE A 64 -1.50 30.21 -29.40
N CYS A 65 -1.19 29.09 -28.75
CA CYS A 65 -0.37 29.00 -27.55
C CYS A 65 0.81 28.05 -27.80
N GLY A 66 1.97 28.39 -27.25
CA GLY A 66 3.29 27.92 -27.70
C GLY A 66 3.49 26.41 -27.87
N ASP A 67 4.32 26.09 -28.87
CA ASP A 67 5.11 24.87 -29.03
C ASP A 67 4.36 23.52 -29.03
N TYR A 68 3.90 23.13 -30.21
CA TYR A 68 3.72 21.72 -30.56
C TYR A 68 5.06 20.97 -30.40
N HIS A 69 5.09 19.93 -29.57
CA HIS A 69 5.98 18.80 -29.85
C HIS A 69 5.42 18.04 -31.06
N GLU A 70 6.07 18.19 -32.22
CA GLU A 70 5.75 17.40 -33.40
C GLU A 70 6.11 15.92 -33.20
N TYR A 71 5.16 15.13 -32.72
CA TYR A 71 5.13 13.69 -32.98
C TYR A 71 4.51 13.43 -34.36
N THR A 72 5.20 13.89 -35.41
CA THR A 72 4.87 13.66 -36.83
C THR A 72 5.16 12.21 -37.28
N THR A 73 4.81 11.23 -36.44
CA THR A 73 4.65 9.83 -36.86
C THR A 73 3.48 9.75 -37.85
N PRO A 74 3.66 9.24 -39.09
CA PRO A 74 2.56 9.13 -40.04
C PRO A 74 1.47 8.18 -39.53
N ILE A 75 0.24 8.69 -39.40
CA ILE A 75 -0.94 7.84 -39.20
C ILE A 75 -1.12 7.00 -40.47
N ARG A 76 -0.79 5.71 -40.39
CA ARG A 76 -1.13 4.71 -41.41
C ARG A 76 -2.65 4.59 -41.52
N GLN A 77 -3.26 5.31 -42.45
CA GLN A 77 -4.54 4.88 -43.02
C GLN A 77 -4.25 3.80 -44.07
N SER A 78 -4.58 2.56 -43.74
CA SER A 78 -4.49 1.42 -44.67
C SER A 78 -5.75 0.57 -44.55
N GLY A 79 -6.60 0.62 -45.58
CA GLY A 79 -7.66 -0.38 -45.75
C GLY A 79 -7.04 -1.72 -46.16
N SER A 80 -7.47 -2.80 -45.49
CA SER A 80 -6.92 -4.16 -45.59
C SER A 80 -5.47 -4.34 -45.08
N TYR A 81 -5.21 -5.52 -44.51
CA TYR A 81 -3.94 -5.94 -43.90
C TYR A 81 -3.37 -5.00 -42.83
N VAL A 82 -3.86 -5.19 -41.60
CA VAL A 82 -3.15 -4.72 -40.39
C VAL A 82 -1.81 -5.47 -40.29
N GLN A 83 -0.76 -4.86 -40.85
CA GLN A 83 0.54 -4.96 -40.20
C GLN A 83 0.37 -4.39 -38.79
N LEU A 84 0.38 -5.29 -37.79
CA LEU A 84 0.72 -4.97 -36.41
C LEU A 84 1.91 -4.00 -36.39
N ALA A 85 2.03 -3.18 -35.36
CA ALA A 85 3.27 -2.44 -35.13
C ALA A 85 4.42 -3.45 -34.98
N THR A 86 5.20 -3.66 -36.04
CA THR A 86 6.28 -4.66 -36.14
C THR A 86 7.53 -4.28 -35.34
N THR A 87 7.43 -3.18 -34.60
CA THR A 87 8.49 -2.59 -33.77
C THR A 87 7.92 -2.25 -32.39
N VAL A 88 7.62 -3.28 -31.59
CA VAL A 88 7.56 -3.09 -30.13
C VAL A 88 8.88 -2.46 -29.70
N LYS A 89 8.83 -1.32 -29.00
CA LYS A 89 10.06 -0.68 -28.50
C LYS A 89 10.71 -1.61 -27.48
N ARG A 90 11.96 -1.98 -27.75
CA ARG A 90 12.67 -3.02 -27.00
C ARG A 90 12.76 -2.71 -25.49
N ALA A 91 13.16 -1.48 -25.12
CA ALA A 91 13.34 -1.12 -23.71
C ALA A 91 12.05 -1.17 -22.86
N PRO A 92 10.89 -0.57 -23.23
CA PRO A 92 9.65 -0.75 -22.46
C PRO A 92 9.19 -2.21 -22.34
N PHE A 93 9.38 -3.02 -23.40
CA PHE A 93 9.09 -4.45 -23.32
C PHE A 93 10.04 -5.17 -22.34
N GLU A 94 11.33 -4.87 -22.36
CA GLU A 94 12.30 -5.42 -21.42
C GLU A 94 12.02 -4.96 -19.98
N GLU A 95 11.63 -3.70 -19.74
CA GLU A 95 11.22 -3.20 -18.41
C GLU A 95 9.93 -3.87 -17.90
N ALA A 96 8.90 -4.00 -18.72
CA ALA A 96 7.67 -4.71 -18.36
C ALA A 96 7.92 -6.22 -18.14
N LEU A 97 8.83 -6.84 -18.90
CA LEU A 97 9.21 -8.25 -18.74
C LEU A 97 10.05 -8.48 -17.48
N ILE A 98 10.98 -7.57 -17.15
CA ILE A 98 11.66 -7.53 -15.85
C ILE A 98 10.61 -7.46 -14.75
N ALA A 99 9.68 -6.51 -14.82
CA ALA A 99 8.64 -6.32 -13.81
C ALA A 99 7.78 -7.58 -13.62
N PHE A 100 7.30 -8.22 -14.70
CA PHE A 100 6.53 -9.47 -14.60
C PHE A 100 7.33 -10.58 -13.91
N PHE A 101 8.59 -10.81 -14.30
CA PHE A 101 9.39 -11.88 -13.71
C PHE A 101 9.85 -11.62 -12.28
N VAL A 102 10.10 -10.35 -11.94
CA VAL A 102 10.47 -9.88 -10.61
C VAL A 102 9.26 -9.88 -9.68
N VAL A 103 8.21 -9.12 -10.03
CA VAL A 103 7.03 -8.82 -9.18
C VAL A 103 6.10 -10.02 -9.03
N CYS A 104 6.09 -10.98 -9.97
CA CYS A 104 5.33 -12.23 -9.81
C CYS A 104 6.18 -13.40 -9.26
N GLN A 105 7.44 -13.17 -8.84
CA GLN A 105 8.39 -14.22 -8.39
C GLN A 105 8.52 -15.41 -9.36
N ILE A 106 8.64 -15.14 -10.66
CA ILE A 106 8.65 -16.19 -11.70
C ILE A 106 10.08 -16.73 -11.93
N ALA A 107 10.18 -18.01 -12.31
CA ALA A 107 11.46 -18.62 -12.67
C ALA A 107 11.97 -18.06 -14.01
N LEU A 108 13.12 -17.36 -14.04
CA LEU A 108 13.66 -16.70 -15.25
C LEU A 108 13.81 -17.64 -16.47
N ARG A 109 13.84 -18.96 -16.28
CA ARG A 109 13.83 -19.95 -17.37
C ARG A 109 12.57 -19.88 -18.25
N LEU A 110 11.43 -19.43 -17.70
CA LEU A 110 10.14 -19.42 -18.40
C LEU A 110 10.18 -18.56 -19.66
N VAL A 111 11.03 -17.52 -19.70
CA VAL A 111 11.22 -16.64 -20.87
C VAL A 111 11.62 -17.38 -22.16
N ALA A 112 12.18 -18.59 -22.02
CA ALA A 112 12.58 -19.47 -23.11
C ALA A 112 11.97 -20.89 -22.98
N ASP A 113 10.87 -21.02 -22.24
CA ASP A 113 10.05 -22.24 -22.21
C ASP A 113 9.18 -22.30 -23.47
N GLU A 114 9.14 -23.45 -24.16
CA GLU A 114 8.48 -23.57 -25.46
C GLU A 114 6.96 -23.31 -25.41
N LEU A 115 6.30 -23.59 -24.27
CA LEU A 115 4.87 -23.32 -24.12
C LEU A 115 4.62 -21.84 -23.83
N PHE A 116 5.48 -21.20 -23.04
CA PHE A 116 5.39 -19.75 -22.77
C PHE A 116 5.73 -18.92 -24.03
N VAL A 117 6.81 -19.27 -24.73
CA VAL A 117 7.20 -18.63 -25.99
C VAL A 117 6.17 -18.93 -27.07
N GLY A 118 5.63 -20.16 -27.14
CA GLY A 118 4.54 -20.53 -28.04
C GLY A 118 3.27 -19.70 -27.81
N PHE A 119 2.86 -19.54 -26.55
CA PHE A 119 1.76 -18.65 -26.16
C PHE A 119 2.02 -17.20 -26.60
N LEU A 120 3.21 -16.65 -26.33
CA LEU A 120 3.55 -15.29 -26.71
C LEU A 120 3.69 -15.10 -28.23
N ARG A 121 4.11 -16.12 -29.00
CA ARG A 121 4.12 -16.10 -30.48
C ARG A 121 2.71 -16.02 -31.06
N ILE A 122 1.73 -16.67 -30.43
CA ILE A 122 0.31 -16.59 -30.83
C ILE A 122 -0.23 -15.17 -30.57
N VAL A 123 0.21 -14.50 -29.50
CA VAL A 123 -0.17 -13.11 -29.18
C VAL A 123 0.57 -12.10 -30.08
N TYR A 124 1.85 -12.33 -30.40
CA TYR A 124 2.65 -11.46 -31.26
C TYR A 124 3.65 -12.27 -32.11
N PRO A 125 3.39 -12.51 -33.41
CA PRO A 125 4.22 -13.40 -34.24
C PRO A 125 5.68 -12.99 -34.48
N SER A 126 6.10 -11.80 -34.06
CA SER A 126 7.51 -11.35 -34.10
C SER A 126 8.19 -11.32 -32.73
N ILE A 127 7.60 -11.95 -31.70
CA ILE A 127 8.08 -11.87 -30.32
C ILE A 127 9.50 -12.44 -30.15
N ASP A 128 9.93 -13.36 -31.00
CA ASP A 128 11.29 -13.93 -31.01
C ASP A 128 12.40 -12.90 -31.24
N LYS A 129 12.07 -11.70 -31.76
CA LYS A 129 12.99 -10.57 -31.93
C LYS A 129 13.15 -9.71 -30.66
N LEU A 130 12.35 -9.98 -29.63
CA LEU A 130 12.14 -9.13 -28.45
C LEU A 130 12.34 -9.92 -27.15
N LEU A 131 11.85 -11.16 -27.10
CA LEU A 131 12.07 -12.05 -25.97
C LEU A 131 13.56 -12.32 -25.77
N PRO A 132 14.07 -12.19 -24.53
CA PRO A 132 15.37 -12.70 -24.15
C PRO A 132 15.43 -14.22 -24.42
N GLY A 133 16.09 -14.63 -25.51
CA GLY A 133 16.12 -16.02 -25.99
C GLY A 133 16.70 -17.06 -25.03
N CYS A 134 17.19 -16.64 -23.86
CA CYS A 134 17.38 -17.51 -22.71
C CYS A 134 17.21 -16.73 -21.39
N GLY A 135 16.97 -17.45 -20.29
CA GLY A 135 16.89 -16.86 -18.95
C GLY A 135 18.15 -16.10 -18.50
N ASN A 136 19.32 -16.35 -19.11
CA ASN A 136 20.55 -15.58 -18.84
C ASN A 136 20.53 -14.18 -19.46
N THR A 137 19.78 -13.97 -20.55
CA THR A 137 19.61 -12.66 -21.16
C THR A 137 18.62 -11.82 -20.34
N LEU A 138 17.50 -12.42 -19.90
CA LEU A 138 16.58 -11.76 -18.95
C LEU A 138 17.28 -11.45 -17.62
N ARG A 139 18.15 -12.36 -17.13
CA ARG A 139 19.01 -12.13 -15.97
C ARG A 139 19.88 -10.88 -16.11
N ALA A 140 20.45 -10.62 -17.29
CA ALA A 140 21.28 -9.43 -17.51
C ALA A 140 20.43 -8.15 -17.42
N LEU A 141 19.25 -8.14 -18.04
CA LEU A 141 18.29 -7.02 -18.00
C LEU A 141 17.81 -6.71 -16.58
N VAL A 142 17.49 -7.74 -15.78
CA VAL A 142 17.14 -7.59 -14.35
C VAL A 142 18.27 -6.92 -13.55
N LEU A 143 19.53 -7.26 -13.83
CA LEU A 143 20.70 -6.66 -13.17
C LEU A 143 20.97 -5.23 -13.65
N GLU A 144 20.70 -4.92 -14.92
CA GLU A 144 20.80 -3.55 -15.45
C GLU A 144 19.77 -2.62 -14.81
N ALA A 145 18.51 -3.04 -14.73
CA ALA A 145 17.46 -2.30 -14.03
C ALA A 145 17.74 -2.15 -12.52
N PHE A 146 18.30 -3.19 -11.88
CA PHE A 146 18.77 -3.10 -10.49
C PHE A 146 19.90 -2.07 -10.32
N ASN A 147 20.89 -2.04 -11.21
CA ASN A 147 21.96 -1.04 -11.17
C ASN A 147 21.42 0.39 -11.44
N LYS A 148 20.47 0.55 -12.36
CA LYS A 148 19.74 1.82 -12.59
C LYS A 148 18.99 2.29 -11.33
N ARG A 149 18.33 1.38 -10.60
CA ARG A 149 17.69 1.67 -9.30
C ARG A 149 18.71 1.96 -8.19
N LYS A 150 19.86 1.28 -8.20
CA LYS A 150 20.96 1.44 -7.24
C LYS A 150 21.57 2.83 -7.27
N GLU A 151 21.83 3.40 -8.45
CA GLU A 151 22.32 4.78 -8.54
C GLU A 151 21.33 5.79 -7.91
N HIS A 152 20.03 5.64 -8.18
CA HIS A 152 19.01 6.46 -7.53
C HIS A 152 18.95 6.26 -6.00
N LEU A 153 19.15 5.03 -5.50
CA LEU A 153 19.27 4.78 -4.06
C LEU A 153 20.48 5.51 -3.43
N LYS A 154 21.59 5.71 -4.17
CA LYS A 154 22.70 6.56 -3.71
C LYS A 154 22.28 8.02 -3.57
N GLU A 155 21.46 8.54 -4.49
CA GLU A 155 20.90 9.90 -4.37
C GLU A 155 20.06 10.06 -3.09
N VAL A 156 19.17 9.09 -2.82
CA VAL A 156 18.31 9.09 -1.62
C VAL A 156 19.16 9.01 -0.33
N LEU A 157 20.13 8.09 -0.29
CA LEU A 157 21.04 7.95 0.86
C LEU A 157 21.91 9.21 1.04
N ALA A 158 22.30 9.89 -0.04
CA ALA A 158 23.05 11.14 0.02
C ALA A 158 22.23 12.32 0.57
N ARG A 159 20.90 12.33 0.41
CA ARG A 159 20.00 13.39 0.94
C ARG A 159 19.57 13.21 2.39
N SER A 160 19.78 12.02 2.97
CA SER A 160 19.47 11.74 4.37
C SER A 160 20.02 12.81 5.33
N VAL A 161 19.30 13.10 6.43
CA VAL A 161 19.71 14.11 7.43
C VAL A 161 20.45 13.50 8.62
N SER A 162 20.23 12.23 8.92
CA SER A 162 20.97 11.48 9.95
C SER A 162 22.30 10.89 9.42
N LYS A 163 23.12 10.29 10.28
CA LYS A 163 24.07 9.25 9.87
C LYS A 163 23.28 8.04 9.32
N ILE A 164 23.97 7.16 8.59
CA ILE A 164 23.38 5.94 8.04
C ILE A 164 23.82 4.79 8.93
N HIS A 165 22.83 4.12 9.51
CA HIS A 165 22.99 2.99 10.42
C HIS A 165 22.63 1.72 9.66
N PHE A 166 23.22 0.59 10.03
CA PHE A 166 23.09 -0.64 9.25
C PHE A 166 22.58 -1.79 10.11
N SER A 167 21.65 -2.57 9.60
CA SER A 167 21.42 -3.93 10.06
C SER A 167 22.04 -4.91 9.07
N PHE A 168 22.68 -5.95 9.58
CA PHE A 168 23.02 -7.12 8.77
C PHE A 168 22.80 -8.41 9.54
N ASP A 169 22.54 -9.48 8.80
CA ASP A 169 22.31 -10.83 9.29
C ASP A 169 22.67 -11.84 8.19
N LEU A 170 23.04 -13.06 8.56
CA LEU A 170 23.58 -14.09 7.67
C LEU A 170 22.65 -15.31 7.61
N TRP A 171 21.86 -15.39 6.54
CA TRP A 171 20.87 -16.44 6.35
C TRP A 171 21.36 -17.55 5.42
N THR A 172 21.20 -18.81 5.81
CA THR A 172 21.38 -19.95 4.89
C THR A 172 20.08 -20.23 4.16
N SER A 173 20.11 -20.07 2.84
CA SER A 173 18.94 -20.22 1.97
C SER A 173 18.50 -21.70 1.77
N PRO A 174 17.27 -21.96 1.26
CA PRO A 174 16.81 -23.32 0.95
C PRO A 174 17.63 -24.06 -0.13
N ASN A 175 18.49 -23.33 -0.87
CA ASN A 175 19.46 -23.90 -1.82
C ASN A 175 20.91 -23.87 -1.28
N HIS A 176 21.08 -23.82 0.05
CA HIS A 176 22.35 -23.92 0.77
C HIS A 176 23.39 -22.83 0.43
N LEU A 177 22.92 -21.62 0.10
CA LEU A 177 23.79 -20.44 -0.06
C LEU A 177 23.76 -19.62 1.23
N ALA A 178 24.93 -19.22 1.74
CA ALA A 178 25.04 -18.27 2.82
C ALA A 178 24.87 -16.85 2.26
N LEU A 179 23.75 -16.19 2.59
CA LEU A 179 23.38 -14.88 2.07
C LEU A 179 23.40 -13.83 3.20
N LEU A 180 24.29 -12.87 3.08
CA LEU A 180 24.42 -11.72 3.97
C LEU A 180 23.50 -10.59 3.45
N GLY A 181 22.42 -10.32 4.18
CA GLY A 181 21.53 -9.19 3.92
C GLY A 181 22.06 -7.93 4.61
N VAL A 182 22.01 -6.78 3.93
CA VAL A 182 22.42 -5.48 4.48
C VAL A 182 21.32 -4.45 4.25
N VAL A 183 20.80 -3.89 5.34
CA VAL A 183 19.74 -2.87 5.37
C VAL A 183 20.31 -1.57 5.92
N ALA A 184 20.06 -0.46 5.23
CA ALA A 184 20.38 0.90 5.68
C ALA A 184 19.17 1.54 6.36
N HIS A 185 19.41 2.20 7.49
CA HIS A 185 18.45 2.93 8.32
C HIS A 185 18.91 4.38 8.49
N PHE A 186 18.02 5.33 8.25
CA PHE A 186 18.33 6.78 8.24
C PHE A 186 17.04 7.61 8.33
N ILE A 187 17.16 8.91 8.62
CA ILE A 187 16.08 9.89 8.47
C ILE A 187 16.25 10.63 7.14
N ASP A 188 15.18 10.77 6.36
CA ASP A 188 15.15 11.48 5.08
C ASP A 188 15.00 13.02 5.22
N GLU A 189 15.00 13.75 4.09
CA GLU A 189 14.80 15.21 4.09
C GLU A 189 13.43 15.68 4.62
N PHE A 190 12.47 14.76 4.84
CA PHE A 190 11.13 15.04 5.37
C PHE A 190 10.99 14.70 6.86
N GLY A 191 12.05 14.19 7.50
CA GLY A 191 12.01 13.82 8.91
C GLY A 191 11.36 12.47 9.18
N GLN A 192 11.33 11.55 8.21
CA GLN A 192 10.79 10.19 8.41
C GLN A 192 11.90 9.14 8.50
N ASN A 193 11.69 8.16 9.39
CA ASN A 193 12.60 7.02 9.55
C ASN A 193 12.45 6.04 8.39
N GLN A 194 13.47 6.00 7.53
CA GLN A 194 13.59 5.09 6.40
C GLN A 194 14.35 3.82 6.78
N SER A 195 14.02 2.72 6.09
CA SER A 195 14.71 1.43 6.22
C SER A 195 14.64 0.70 4.88
N ILE A 196 15.80 0.59 4.23
CA ILE A 196 15.97 0.19 2.83
C ILE A 196 17.00 -0.93 2.73
N LEU A 197 16.63 -2.04 2.10
CA LEU A 197 17.57 -3.09 1.71
C LEU A 197 18.55 -2.54 0.66
N ILE A 198 19.86 -2.56 0.95
CA ILE A 198 20.91 -2.09 0.03
C ILE A 198 21.75 -3.23 -0.55
N ALA A 199 21.76 -4.42 0.06
CA ALA A 199 22.42 -5.58 -0.53
C ALA A 199 21.89 -6.93 -0.03
N ILE A 200 22.02 -7.96 -0.88
CA ILE A 200 21.99 -9.38 -0.48
C ILE A 200 23.15 -10.08 -1.19
N ARG A 201 24.27 -10.27 -0.50
CA ARG A 201 25.51 -10.83 -1.10
C ARG A 201 25.78 -12.23 -0.56
N GLN A 202 26.30 -13.11 -1.42
CA GLN A 202 26.75 -14.42 -0.94
C GLN A 202 28.07 -14.30 -0.18
N LEU A 203 28.12 -14.87 1.01
CA LEU A 203 29.36 -15.08 1.75
C LEU A 203 30.06 -16.34 1.20
N HIS A 204 31.36 -16.22 0.94
CA HIS A 204 32.19 -17.31 0.43
C HIS A 204 33.26 -17.71 1.45
N GLY A 205 33.59 -19.01 1.52
CA GLY A 205 34.56 -19.54 2.48
C GLY A 205 33.97 -19.65 3.89
N SER A 206 34.79 -19.36 4.91
CA SER A 206 34.38 -19.40 6.32
C SER A 206 33.37 -18.29 6.66
N HIS A 207 32.41 -18.58 7.55
CA HIS A 207 31.45 -17.59 8.06
C HIS A 207 32.06 -16.70 9.16
N SER A 208 33.33 -16.32 9.00
CA SER A 208 34.08 -15.52 9.97
C SER A 208 33.63 -14.04 9.96
N GLY A 209 34.08 -13.26 10.94
CA GLY A 209 33.71 -11.84 11.01
C GLY A 209 34.42 -11.01 9.94
N GLU A 210 35.68 -11.35 9.66
CA GLU A 210 36.55 -10.72 8.68
C GLU A 210 35.97 -10.82 7.26
N ASN A 211 35.45 -12.00 6.88
CA ASN A 211 34.83 -12.20 5.57
C ASN A 211 33.52 -11.41 5.42
N GLN A 212 32.73 -11.30 6.49
CA GLN A 212 31.53 -10.44 6.51
C GLN A 212 31.92 -8.95 6.42
N ALA A 213 32.98 -8.54 7.11
CA ALA A 213 33.51 -7.17 7.05
C ALA A 213 34.05 -6.79 5.66
N GLU A 214 34.56 -7.74 4.88
CA GLU A 214 34.93 -7.50 3.48
C GLU A 214 33.69 -7.19 2.62
N VAL A 215 32.67 -8.06 2.68
CA VAL A 215 31.42 -7.89 1.93
C VAL A 215 30.68 -6.61 2.32
N ILE A 216 30.62 -6.26 3.61
CA ILE A 216 29.97 -5.03 4.08
C ILE A 216 30.78 -3.79 3.68
N LYS A 217 32.12 -3.85 3.71
CA LYS A 217 32.99 -2.79 3.17
C LYS A 217 32.71 -2.55 1.70
N GLU A 218 32.64 -3.60 0.88
CA GLU A 218 32.33 -3.49 -0.56
C GLU A 218 30.99 -2.78 -0.79
N VAL A 219 29.94 -3.16 -0.07
CA VAL A 219 28.61 -2.49 -0.14
C VAL A 219 28.67 -1.02 0.30
N ILE A 220 29.36 -0.70 1.40
CA ILE A 220 29.53 0.68 1.88
C ILE A 220 30.33 1.54 0.87
N GLN A 221 31.30 0.94 0.17
CA GLN A 221 32.05 1.61 -0.89
C GLN A 221 31.23 1.77 -2.17
N GLU A 222 30.49 0.74 -2.59
CA GLU A 222 29.61 0.74 -3.78
C GLU A 222 28.54 1.84 -3.72
N TYR A 223 28.02 2.13 -2.52
CA TYR A 223 27.04 3.18 -2.26
C TYR A 223 27.63 4.54 -1.83
N ASN A 224 28.97 4.69 -1.75
CA ASN A 224 29.65 5.91 -1.29
C ASN A 224 29.28 6.39 0.12
N LEU A 225 29.10 5.48 1.08
CA LEU A 225 28.59 5.78 2.43
C LEU A 225 29.70 5.94 3.50
N GLN A 226 30.97 5.91 3.11
CA GLN A 226 32.14 5.84 4.02
C GLN A 226 32.13 6.96 5.08
N ASN A 227 31.78 8.17 4.66
CA ASN A 227 31.76 9.37 5.52
C ASN A 227 30.44 9.53 6.32
N ARG A 228 29.48 8.62 6.16
CA ARG A 228 28.14 8.70 6.77
C ARG A 228 27.85 7.59 7.79
N ILE A 229 28.83 6.71 8.07
CA ILE A 229 28.65 5.52 8.92
C ILE A 229 28.26 5.89 10.36
N GLY A 230 27.12 5.38 10.81
CA GLY A 230 26.59 5.51 12.16
C GLY A 230 26.95 4.33 13.07
N TYR A 231 26.01 3.40 13.21
CA TYR A 231 26.05 2.22 14.10
C TYR A 231 25.52 0.98 13.39
N PHE A 232 25.87 -0.21 13.89
CA PHE A 232 25.52 -1.50 13.29
C PHE A 232 24.67 -2.35 14.26
N VAL A 233 23.38 -2.52 13.95
CA VAL A 233 22.43 -3.30 14.74
C VAL A 233 22.47 -4.76 14.28
N THR A 234 22.93 -5.65 15.14
CA THR A 234 23.26 -7.04 14.78
C THR A 234 22.68 -8.04 15.78
N ASP A 235 22.46 -9.28 15.33
CA ASP A 235 22.20 -10.43 16.22
C ASP A 235 23.35 -10.60 17.25
N ASN A 236 23.20 -11.44 18.28
CA ASN A 236 24.20 -11.56 19.35
C ASN A 236 25.43 -12.43 19.04
N ALA A 237 25.59 -12.97 17.82
CA ALA A 237 26.70 -13.86 17.48
C ALA A 237 28.09 -13.24 17.75
N SER A 238 29.08 -14.08 18.02
CA SER A 238 30.43 -13.66 18.45
C SER A 238 31.27 -13.13 17.29
N ASN A 239 31.17 -13.74 16.10
CA ASN A 239 31.82 -13.30 14.86
C ASN A 239 31.46 -11.84 14.48
N ASN A 240 30.28 -11.35 14.84
CA ASN A 240 29.89 -9.96 14.61
C ASN A 240 30.76 -8.94 15.38
N ASN A 241 31.40 -9.31 16.51
CA ASN A 241 32.40 -8.42 17.15
C ASN A 241 33.60 -8.23 16.21
N THR A 242 34.15 -9.34 15.72
CA THR A 242 35.29 -9.36 14.80
C THR A 242 34.95 -8.67 13.48
N ALA A 243 33.71 -8.81 12.99
CA ALA A 243 33.21 -8.11 11.82
C ALA A 243 33.24 -6.60 12.02
N ILE A 244 32.66 -6.09 13.11
CA ILE A 244 32.61 -4.65 13.38
C ILE A 244 34.00 -4.07 13.64
N ASP A 245 34.87 -4.73 14.42
CA ASP A 245 36.23 -4.20 14.62
C ASP A 245 37.02 -4.15 13.30
N SER A 246 36.96 -5.22 12.49
CA SER A 246 37.61 -5.29 11.18
C SER A 246 37.07 -4.27 10.19
N LEU A 247 35.76 -4.04 10.19
CA LEU A 247 35.08 -3.09 9.30
C LEU A 247 35.40 -1.64 9.69
N ILE A 248 35.22 -1.29 10.96
CA ILE A 248 35.42 0.09 11.44
C ILE A 248 36.89 0.47 11.42
N ALA A 249 37.83 -0.46 11.66
CA ALA A 249 39.26 -0.17 11.58
C ALA A 249 39.72 0.32 10.19
N ARG A 250 38.96 0.01 9.13
CA ARG A 250 39.24 0.41 7.74
C ARG A 250 38.72 1.81 7.39
N PHE A 251 37.61 2.23 8.00
CA PHE A 251 36.97 3.53 7.73
C PHE A 251 37.28 4.59 8.79
N LEU A 252 37.44 4.19 10.05
CA LEU A 252 37.71 5.05 11.21
C LEU A 252 38.94 4.54 11.99
N PRO A 253 40.14 4.47 11.38
CA PRO A 253 41.35 3.88 11.98
C PRO A 253 41.83 4.60 13.25
N HIS A 254 41.41 5.85 13.46
CA HIS A 254 41.72 6.64 14.66
C HIS A 254 40.97 6.16 15.92
N LEU A 255 39.92 5.36 15.78
CA LEU A 255 39.17 4.81 16.92
C LEU A 255 39.91 3.60 17.52
N THR A 256 40.02 3.60 18.85
CA THR A 256 40.54 2.45 19.62
C THR A 256 39.62 1.23 19.46
N PRO A 257 40.12 -0.02 19.63
CA PRO A 257 39.30 -1.22 19.51
C PRO A 257 38.01 -1.19 20.36
N LYS A 258 38.05 -0.60 21.56
CA LYS A 258 36.85 -0.43 22.39
C LYS A 258 35.83 0.53 21.76
N GLN A 259 36.27 1.67 21.22
CA GLN A 259 35.37 2.61 20.52
C GLN A 259 34.80 2.01 19.22
N ARG A 260 35.59 1.20 18.51
CA ARG A 260 35.13 0.49 17.29
C ARG A 260 34.08 -0.56 17.61
N LEU A 261 34.31 -1.40 18.61
CA LEU A 261 33.30 -2.33 19.13
C LEU A 261 32.06 -1.60 19.66
N GLY A 262 32.23 -0.41 20.24
CA GLY A 262 31.13 0.48 20.65
C GLY A 262 30.26 1.02 19.50
N ARG A 263 30.60 0.76 18.22
CA ARG A 263 29.70 0.97 17.07
C ARG A 263 28.79 -0.22 16.79
N ARG A 264 29.01 -1.38 17.42
CA ARG A 264 28.08 -2.52 17.40
C ARG A 264 26.97 -2.28 18.41
N LEU A 265 25.73 -2.34 17.94
CA LEU A 265 24.53 -2.42 18.75
C LEU A 265 23.97 -3.85 18.66
N ARG A 266 23.44 -4.34 19.77
CA ARG A 266 22.81 -5.67 19.85
C ARG A 266 21.34 -5.53 19.46
N CYS A 267 20.79 -6.54 18.79
CA CYS A 267 19.36 -6.58 18.44
C CYS A 267 18.52 -6.92 19.67
N LEU A 268 17.58 -6.04 20.04
CA LEU A 268 16.75 -6.22 21.23
C LEU A 268 15.93 -7.52 21.17
N GLY A 269 15.27 -7.79 20.05
CA GLY A 269 14.48 -9.00 19.86
C GLY A 269 15.31 -10.28 20.03
N HIS A 270 16.60 -10.25 19.67
CA HIS A 270 17.51 -11.35 19.94
C HIS A 270 17.83 -11.48 21.43
N VAL A 271 18.04 -10.37 22.16
CA VAL A 271 18.21 -10.37 23.63
C VAL A 271 16.96 -10.89 24.36
N ILE A 272 15.77 -10.44 23.96
CA ILE A 272 14.49 -10.92 24.50
C ILE A 272 14.33 -12.42 24.21
N ASN A 273 14.67 -12.87 22.99
CA ASN A 273 14.65 -14.28 22.60
C ASN A 273 15.58 -15.15 23.45
N LEU A 274 16.83 -14.75 23.69
CA LEU A 274 17.75 -15.52 24.53
C LEU A 274 17.30 -15.56 26.00
N SER A 275 16.68 -14.49 26.49
CA SER A 275 16.13 -14.43 27.85
C SER A 275 14.90 -15.33 28.01
N ALA A 276 13.99 -15.30 27.03
CA ALA A 276 12.83 -16.20 26.96
C ALA A 276 13.25 -17.68 26.78
N LYS A 277 14.32 -17.97 26.03
CA LYS A 277 14.92 -19.32 25.97
C LYS A 277 15.52 -19.76 27.31
N ALA A 278 16.20 -18.87 28.02
CA ALA A 278 16.71 -19.15 29.37
C ALA A 278 15.59 -19.43 30.39
N PHE A 279 14.43 -18.80 30.23
CA PHE A 279 13.19 -19.15 30.94
C PHE A 279 12.68 -20.54 30.55
N LEU A 280 12.42 -20.78 29.25
CA LEU A 280 11.72 -21.96 28.76
C LEU A 280 12.54 -23.26 28.83
N TYR A 281 13.85 -23.18 28.60
CA TYR A 281 14.71 -24.36 28.41
C TYR A 281 15.88 -24.43 29.40
N GLY A 282 16.06 -23.42 30.26
CA GLY A 282 17.21 -23.30 31.17
C GLY A 282 18.47 -22.78 30.48
N THR A 283 19.59 -22.76 31.20
CA THR A 283 20.86 -22.14 30.75
C THR A 283 21.52 -22.81 29.55
N GLU A 284 21.27 -24.10 29.31
CA GLU A 284 21.86 -24.87 28.20
C GLU A 284 20.95 -24.94 26.95
N PHE A 285 20.19 -23.87 26.67
CA PHE A 285 19.21 -23.86 25.57
C PHE A 285 19.84 -24.12 24.19
N ASP A 286 21.06 -23.65 23.91
CA ASP A 286 21.74 -23.91 22.64
C ASP A 286 22.09 -25.39 22.43
N ALA A 287 22.41 -26.10 23.53
CA ALA A 287 22.67 -27.54 23.48
C ALA A 287 21.36 -28.33 23.33
N PHE A 288 20.27 -27.85 23.93
CA PHE A 288 18.94 -28.42 23.74
C PHE A 288 18.47 -28.31 22.29
N GLU A 289 18.54 -27.13 21.68
CA GLU A 289 18.09 -26.90 20.31
C GLU A 289 18.89 -27.72 19.30
N LYS A 290 20.22 -27.78 19.43
CA LYS A 290 21.07 -28.63 18.58
C LYS A 290 20.75 -30.13 18.69
N ASN A 291 20.45 -30.62 19.90
CA ASN A 291 20.05 -32.02 20.08
C ASN A 291 18.64 -32.30 19.52
N ALA A 292 17.71 -31.35 19.64
CA ALA A 292 16.36 -31.48 19.10
C ALA A 292 16.40 -31.52 17.56
N GLU A 293 17.17 -30.62 16.94
CA GLU A 293 17.36 -30.58 15.49
C GLU A 293 18.08 -31.85 14.98
N ALA A 294 19.17 -32.27 15.63
CA ALA A 294 19.89 -33.49 15.24
C ALA A 294 19.05 -34.78 15.40
N PHE A 295 18.25 -34.93 16.46
CA PHE A 295 17.36 -36.10 16.60
C PHE A 295 16.23 -36.10 15.56
N LYS A 296 15.76 -34.92 15.17
CA LYS A 296 14.73 -34.74 14.13
C LYS A 296 15.26 -35.06 12.73
N GLU A 297 16.48 -34.62 12.39
CA GLU A 297 17.19 -35.02 11.16
C GLU A 297 17.42 -36.54 11.12
N GLN A 298 17.88 -37.14 12.24
CA GLN A 298 18.05 -38.58 12.39
C GLN A 298 16.73 -39.37 12.43
N SER A 299 15.57 -38.70 12.35
CA SER A 299 14.23 -39.29 12.50
C SER A 299 14.04 -40.10 13.80
N SER A 300 14.83 -39.79 14.84
CA SER A 300 14.98 -40.58 16.07
C SER A 300 13.91 -40.22 17.10
N LEU A 301 12.65 -40.53 16.76
CA LEU A 301 11.44 -40.07 17.46
C LEU A 301 11.47 -40.27 18.98
N LEU A 302 11.94 -41.42 19.48
CA LEU A 302 12.03 -41.67 20.92
C LEU A 302 12.99 -40.68 21.60
N LYS A 303 14.15 -40.38 21.00
CA LYS A 303 15.12 -39.42 21.55
C LYS A 303 14.58 -37.99 21.53
N GLU A 304 13.90 -37.61 20.45
CA GLU A 304 13.20 -36.32 20.31
C GLU A 304 12.16 -36.15 21.44
N LEU A 305 11.24 -37.10 21.61
CA LEU A 305 10.18 -37.02 22.63
C LEU A 305 10.74 -37.08 24.07
N HIS A 306 11.76 -37.91 24.33
CA HIS A 306 12.44 -37.92 25.64
C HIS A 306 13.24 -36.66 25.93
N LEU A 307 13.81 -35.99 24.92
CA LEU A 307 14.50 -34.72 25.07
C LEU A 307 13.51 -33.60 25.42
N TRP A 308 12.38 -33.53 24.72
CA TRP A 308 11.31 -32.58 25.01
C TRP A 308 10.68 -32.81 26.37
N ARG A 309 10.31 -34.05 26.73
CA ARG A 309 9.67 -34.38 28.02
C ARG A 309 10.47 -33.95 29.26
N LYS A 310 11.81 -33.82 29.14
CA LYS A 310 12.68 -33.24 30.18
C LYS A 310 12.48 -31.73 30.42
N ARG A 311 11.71 -31.04 29.58
CA ARG A 311 11.26 -29.64 29.73
C ARG A 311 9.87 -29.52 30.39
N GLY A 312 9.41 -30.59 31.04
CA GLY A 312 8.18 -30.57 31.84
C GLY A 312 6.92 -30.28 31.00
N PRO A 313 5.95 -29.51 31.54
CA PRO A 313 4.65 -29.26 30.89
C PRO A 313 4.76 -28.75 29.44
N VAL A 314 5.73 -27.86 29.18
CA VAL A 314 5.98 -27.28 27.84
C VAL A 314 6.40 -28.36 26.85
N GLY A 315 7.27 -29.27 27.26
CA GLY A 315 7.76 -30.37 26.43
C GLY A 315 6.73 -31.47 26.22
N LYS A 316 5.93 -31.79 27.25
CA LYS A 316 4.75 -32.65 27.13
C LYS A 316 3.78 -32.10 26.07
N LEU A 317 3.46 -30.81 26.15
CA LEU A 317 2.57 -30.17 25.19
C LEU A 317 3.16 -30.15 23.77
N HIS A 318 4.44 -29.84 23.60
CA HIS A 318 5.12 -29.95 22.29
C HIS A 318 4.95 -31.35 21.69
N ASN A 319 5.17 -32.39 22.49
CA ASN A 319 5.01 -33.78 22.06
C ASN A 319 3.57 -34.08 21.61
N ILE A 320 2.56 -33.65 22.39
CA ILE A 320 1.13 -33.82 22.05
C ILE A 320 0.78 -33.08 20.74
N VAL A 321 1.09 -31.79 20.66
CA VAL A 321 0.76 -30.94 19.50
C VAL A 321 1.44 -31.45 18.24
N THR A 322 2.74 -31.77 18.32
CA THR A 322 3.49 -32.37 17.21
C THR A 322 2.89 -33.72 16.81
N PHE A 323 2.50 -34.59 17.75
CA PHE A 323 1.90 -35.89 17.45
C PHE A 323 0.55 -35.77 16.72
N ILE A 324 -0.32 -34.86 17.16
CA ILE A 324 -1.62 -34.59 16.53
C ILE A 324 -1.41 -33.98 15.14
N CYS A 325 -0.52 -33.00 15.02
CA CYS A 325 -0.27 -32.31 13.76
C CYS A 325 0.56 -33.11 12.74
N ARG A 326 1.12 -34.28 13.09
CA ARG A 326 1.98 -35.08 12.20
C ARG A 326 1.26 -35.75 11.03
N THR A 327 -0.03 -36.06 11.14
CA THR A 327 -0.79 -36.73 10.07
C THR A 327 -2.17 -36.10 9.84
N PRO A 328 -2.72 -36.13 8.60
CA PRO A 328 -4.06 -35.62 8.31
C PRO A 328 -5.14 -36.25 9.19
N GLN A 329 -5.11 -37.57 9.37
CA GLN A 329 -6.12 -38.35 10.10
C GLN A 329 -6.17 -37.98 11.60
N ARG A 330 -5.03 -37.61 12.20
CA ARG A 330 -4.98 -37.14 13.59
C ARG A 330 -5.48 -35.71 13.73
N ARG A 331 -5.16 -34.83 12.78
CA ARG A 331 -5.73 -33.47 12.70
C ARG A 331 -7.25 -33.52 12.52
N GLU A 332 -7.76 -34.45 11.72
CA GLU A 332 -9.18 -34.69 11.49
C GLU A 332 -9.87 -35.26 12.73
N LYS A 333 -9.32 -36.32 13.37
CA LYS A 333 -9.86 -36.82 14.65
C LYS A 333 -9.92 -35.71 15.70
N PHE A 334 -8.88 -34.89 15.83
CA PHE A 334 -8.87 -33.74 16.75
C PHE A 334 -9.89 -32.66 16.37
N ALA A 335 -10.04 -32.37 15.07
CA ALA A 335 -11.03 -31.40 14.58
C ALA A 335 -12.47 -31.80 14.95
N ASN A 336 -12.76 -33.10 14.95
CA ASN A 336 -14.09 -33.66 15.19
C ASN A 336 -14.43 -33.86 16.69
N ILE A 337 -13.50 -33.60 17.62
CA ILE A 337 -13.80 -33.61 19.06
C ILE A 337 -14.49 -32.30 19.42
N GLN A 338 -15.76 -32.38 19.82
CA GLN A 338 -16.55 -31.29 20.38
C GLN A 338 -16.19 -31.06 21.87
N SER A 339 -16.28 -29.83 22.35
CA SER A 339 -16.15 -29.54 23.79
C SER A 339 -17.39 -29.99 24.57
N GLN A 340 -17.20 -30.34 25.85
CA GLN A 340 -18.28 -30.68 26.79
C GLN A 340 -18.65 -29.52 27.74
N SER A 341 -17.96 -28.38 27.65
CA SER A 341 -18.28 -27.17 28.43
C SER A 341 -19.26 -26.28 27.67
N GLU A 342 -20.50 -26.14 28.17
CA GLU A 342 -21.51 -25.27 27.55
C GLU A 342 -21.07 -23.79 27.48
N ASP A 343 -20.28 -23.33 28.45
CA ASP A 343 -19.74 -21.96 28.49
C ASP A 343 -18.61 -21.70 27.47
N PHE A 344 -17.80 -22.71 27.12
CA PHE A 344 -16.63 -22.56 26.24
C PHE A 344 -16.79 -23.18 24.84
N ALA A 345 -17.81 -24.01 24.61
CA ALA A 345 -17.99 -24.74 23.35
C ALA A 345 -18.30 -23.87 22.11
N THR A 346 -18.63 -22.59 22.27
CA THR A 346 -19.06 -21.72 21.16
C THR A 346 -18.00 -20.72 20.69
N GLU A 347 -17.06 -20.28 21.53
CA GLU A 347 -16.06 -19.25 21.17
C GLU A 347 -14.84 -19.82 20.43
N PHE A 348 -14.36 -21.00 20.85
CA PHE A 348 -13.06 -21.55 20.40
C PHE A 348 -13.16 -22.74 19.44
N ASP A 349 -14.38 -23.12 19.04
CA ASP A 349 -14.60 -24.23 18.13
C ASP A 349 -14.15 -23.92 16.70
N GLY A 350 -13.73 -24.96 15.97
CA GLY A 350 -13.07 -24.81 14.66
C GLY A 350 -11.63 -24.24 14.70
N LEU A 351 -11.11 -23.79 15.85
CA LEU A 351 -9.68 -23.47 15.99
C LEU A 351 -8.82 -24.72 15.83
N LYS A 352 -7.67 -24.52 15.17
CA LYS A 352 -6.63 -25.54 14.95
C LYS A 352 -5.44 -25.30 15.88
N LEU A 353 -4.75 -26.37 16.27
CA LEU A 353 -3.47 -26.31 16.98
C LEU A 353 -2.41 -25.60 16.12
N VAL A 354 -1.51 -24.89 16.79
CA VAL A 354 -0.33 -24.23 16.20
C VAL A 354 0.89 -25.03 16.64
N VAL A 355 1.67 -25.52 15.68
CA VAL A 355 2.96 -26.19 15.97
C VAL A 355 4.03 -25.12 16.12
N ASP A 356 4.86 -25.23 17.16
CA ASP A 356 5.97 -24.33 17.42
C ASP A 356 7.20 -24.61 16.53
N ASN A 357 8.19 -23.74 16.65
CA ASN A 357 9.55 -23.97 16.22
C ASN A 357 10.47 -23.80 17.44
N ALA A 358 11.16 -24.88 17.81
CA ALA A 358 12.11 -24.96 18.93
C ALA A 358 12.99 -23.71 19.08
N THR A 359 13.53 -23.20 17.97
CA THR A 359 14.50 -22.11 17.94
C THR A 359 13.89 -20.71 18.09
N ARG A 360 12.54 -20.57 18.13
CA ARG A 360 11.82 -19.29 18.17
C ARG A 360 10.73 -19.29 19.24
N TRP A 361 11.07 -18.78 20.43
CA TRP A 361 10.20 -18.76 21.61
C TRP A 361 8.78 -18.19 21.38
N ASN A 362 8.64 -17.16 20.52
CA ASN A 362 7.35 -16.56 20.13
C ASN A 362 6.35 -17.61 19.59
N SER A 363 6.83 -18.62 18.87
CA SER A 363 5.97 -19.68 18.32
C SER A 363 5.53 -20.70 19.37
N LEU A 364 6.36 -20.92 20.39
CA LEU A 364 6.04 -21.76 21.55
C LEU A 364 5.02 -21.07 22.46
N TYR A 365 5.17 -19.76 22.69
CA TYR A 365 4.18 -18.92 23.37
C TYR A 365 2.79 -19.03 22.69
N LEU A 366 2.73 -18.84 21.37
CA LEU A 366 1.49 -18.98 20.60
C LEU A 366 0.93 -20.42 20.58
N MET A 367 1.78 -21.45 20.65
CA MET A 367 1.33 -22.83 20.84
C MET A 367 0.66 -23.02 22.20
N ILE A 368 1.27 -22.55 23.29
CA ILE A 368 0.73 -22.72 24.65
C ILE A 368 -0.56 -21.90 24.82
N GLU A 369 -0.59 -20.65 24.36
CA GLU A 369 -1.77 -19.78 24.38
C GLU A 369 -2.94 -20.39 23.58
N ARG A 370 -2.66 -21.00 22.42
CA ARG A 370 -3.65 -21.78 21.64
C ARG A 370 -4.06 -23.08 22.33
N ALA A 371 -3.15 -23.76 23.02
CA ALA A 371 -3.43 -25.03 23.70
C ALA A 371 -4.32 -24.85 24.92
N ILE A 372 -4.13 -23.79 25.71
CA ILE A 372 -5.00 -23.46 26.85
C ILE A 372 -6.44 -23.26 26.36
N LYS A 373 -6.63 -22.51 25.26
CA LYS A 373 -7.93 -22.31 24.59
C LYS A 373 -8.53 -23.56 23.92
N LEU A 374 -7.79 -24.67 23.89
CA LEU A 374 -8.19 -25.96 23.32
C LEU A 374 -8.03 -27.12 24.32
N ARG A 375 -7.86 -26.81 25.62
CA ARG A 375 -7.52 -27.76 26.69
C ARG A 375 -8.42 -28.99 26.69
N ASP A 376 -9.73 -28.81 26.79
CA ASP A 376 -10.70 -29.90 26.91
C ASP A 376 -10.62 -30.86 25.71
N ARG A 377 -10.38 -30.31 24.50
CA ARG A 377 -10.24 -31.08 23.26
C ARG A 377 -8.89 -31.80 23.17
N ILE A 378 -7.83 -31.25 23.76
CA ILE A 378 -6.52 -31.90 23.92
C ILE A 378 -6.59 -33.04 24.93
N ASP A 379 -7.14 -32.79 26.11
CA ASP A 379 -7.30 -33.78 27.17
C ASP A 379 -8.21 -34.92 26.69
N ARG A 380 -9.35 -34.62 26.04
CA ARG A 380 -10.23 -35.62 25.42
C ARG A 380 -9.54 -36.40 24.29
N PHE A 381 -8.74 -35.77 23.43
CA PHE A 381 -7.98 -36.49 22.39
C PHE A 381 -7.02 -37.52 23.00
N CYS A 382 -6.36 -37.17 24.12
CA CYS A 382 -5.45 -38.09 24.81
C CYS A 382 -6.21 -39.30 25.38
N ILE A 383 -7.39 -39.08 25.97
CA ILE A 383 -8.29 -40.13 26.48
C ILE A 383 -8.78 -41.03 25.33
N ASP A 384 -9.39 -40.44 24.28
CA ASP A 384 -9.91 -41.15 23.10
C ASP A 384 -8.83 -41.92 22.33
N HIS A 385 -7.56 -41.59 22.52
CA HIS A 385 -6.44 -42.30 21.92
C HIS A 385 -5.97 -43.46 22.82
N ALA A 386 -5.87 -43.26 24.13
CA ALA A 386 -5.53 -44.32 25.08
C ALA A 386 -6.59 -45.45 25.07
N GLU A 387 -7.88 -45.11 25.11
CA GLU A 387 -8.98 -46.08 25.07
C GLU A 387 -8.95 -46.93 23.78
N PHE A 388 -8.71 -46.28 22.63
CA PHE A 388 -8.62 -46.97 21.33
C PHE A 388 -7.46 -47.98 21.27
N MET A 389 -6.29 -47.63 21.84
CA MET A 389 -5.14 -48.54 21.85
C MET A 389 -5.37 -49.76 22.77
N HIS A 390 -6.05 -49.58 23.91
CA HIS A 390 -6.39 -50.69 24.81
C HIS A 390 -7.32 -51.75 24.20
N GLY A 391 -7.99 -51.47 23.07
CA GLY A 391 -8.89 -52.41 22.38
C GLY A 391 -8.33 -53.11 21.13
N SER A 392 -7.07 -52.87 20.72
CA SER A 392 -6.61 -53.21 19.36
C SER A 392 -5.50 -54.27 19.30
N SER A 393 -5.87 -55.53 19.09
CA SER A 393 -4.99 -56.71 19.22
C SER A 393 -4.01 -57.00 18.06
N ASN A 394 -3.83 -56.10 17.09
CA ASN A 394 -3.34 -56.50 15.75
C ASN A 394 -1.90 -56.05 15.40
N LYS A 395 -0.93 -56.95 15.58
CA LYS A 395 0.51 -56.70 15.38
C LYS A 395 0.94 -56.69 13.90
N LYS A 396 1.35 -55.53 13.35
CA LYS A 396 2.43 -55.33 12.33
C LYS A 396 2.50 -53.90 11.76
N ALA A 397 3.43 -53.05 12.23
CA ALA A 397 4.15 -52.02 11.45
C ALA A 397 5.06 -51.17 12.38
N LEU A 398 6.34 -51.53 12.51
CA LEU A 398 7.19 -51.19 13.67
C LEU A 398 6.58 -51.71 15.00
N SER A 399 7.28 -51.60 16.13
CA SER A 399 6.75 -52.14 17.38
C SER A 399 5.64 -51.23 17.94
N MET A 400 4.57 -51.83 18.42
CA MET A 400 3.44 -51.09 18.98
C MET A 400 3.81 -50.45 20.32
N GLU A 401 4.62 -51.12 21.13
CA GLU A 401 5.16 -50.60 22.41
C GLU A 401 5.88 -49.24 22.24
N GLU A 402 6.66 -49.07 21.16
CA GLU A 402 7.34 -47.80 20.85
C GLU A 402 6.39 -46.66 20.43
N GLN A 403 5.13 -46.94 20.09
CA GLN A 403 4.11 -45.92 19.80
C GLN A 403 3.12 -45.75 20.96
N GLU A 404 2.77 -46.82 21.66
CA GLU A 404 1.88 -46.87 22.83
C GLU A 404 2.48 -46.15 24.05
N SER A 405 3.81 -46.20 24.19
CA SER A 405 4.56 -45.49 25.23
C SER A 405 4.46 -43.95 25.11
N LEU A 406 4.26 -43.42 23.89
CA LEU A 406 4.61 -42.03 23.58
C LEU A 406 3.75 -41.00 24.32
N LEU A 407 2.42 -41.07 24.20
CA LEU A 407 1.53 -40.09 24.82
C LEU A 407 1.16 -40.42 26.28
N LYS A 408 1.29 -41.69 26.70
CA LYS A 408 1.00 -42.13 28.08
C LYS A 408 1.87 -41.43 29.13
N HIS A 409 3.04 -40.95 28.73
CA HIS A 409 3.95 -40.19 29.59
C HIS A 409 3.97 -38.67 29.33
N ASP A 410 3.18 -38.20 28.35
CA ASP A 410 3.02 -36.77 28.03
C ASP A 410 1.65 -36.19 28.43
N SER A 411 0.71 -37.00 28.92
CA SER A 411 -0.58 -36.51 29.43
C SER A 411 -0.41 -35.37 30.45
N LEU A 412 -1.11 -34.26 30.20
CA LEU A 412 -1.06 -33.05 31.02
C LEU A 412 -2.01 -33.20 32.21
N THR A 413 -1.47 -33.03 33.42
CA THR A 413 -2.26 -32.96 34.66
C THR A 413 -2.81 -31.55 34.88
N ALA A 414 -3.68 -31.37 35.87
CA ALA A 414 -4.13 -30.04 36.28
C ALA A 414 -2.97 -29.12 36.72
N ASP A 415 -1.89 -29.67 37.30
CA ASP A 415 -0.67 -28.92 37.64
C ASP A 415 0.12 -28.53 36.37
N ASP A 416 0.28 -29.45 35.41
CA ASP A 416 0.90 -29.13 34.12
C ASP A 416 0.16 -27.98 33.40
N TRP A 417 -1.17 -28.02 33.38
CA TRP A 417 -2.00 -26.96 32.80
C TRP A 417 -1.91 -25.62 33.56
N ALA A 418 -1.84 -25.64 34.89
CA ALA A 418 -1.61 -24.46 35.70
C ALA A 418 -0.23 -23.82 35.41
N VAL A 419 0.82 -24.64 35.33
CA VAL A 419 2.18 -24.17 34.94
C VAL A 419 2.20 -23.60 33.53
N LEU A 420 1.53 -24.23 32.56
CA LEU A 420 1.42 -23.70 31.19
C LEU A 420 0.72 -22.33 31.15
N THR A 421 -0.26 -22.11 32.02
CA THR A 421 -0.99 -20.83 32.14
C THR A 421 -0.09 -19.74 32.76
N GLU A 422 0.61 -20.07 33.85
CA GLU A 422 1.59 -19.19 34.52
C GLU A 422 2.76 -18.81 33.57
N ILE A 423 3.19 -19.75 32.71
CA ILE A 423 4.19 -19.50 31.65
C ILE A 423 3.70 -18.50 30.60
N VAL A 424 2.43 -18.55 30.19
CA VAL A 424 1.86 -17.59 29.25
C VAL A 424 1.73 -16.20 29.89
N ALA A 425 1.22 -16.12 31.13
CA ALA A 425 1.14 -14.85 31.87
C ALA A 425 2.51 -14.18 32.06
N PHE A 426 3.56 -14.96 32.35
CA PHE A 426 4.93 -14.44 32.43
C PHE A 426 5.44 -13.91 31.07
N LEU A 427 5.18 -14.64 29.97
CA LEU A 427 5.73 -14.34 28.65
C LEU A 427 4.91 -13.33 27.82
N GLU A 428 3.65 -13.06 28.17
CA GLU A 428 2.83 -12.04 27.50
C GLU A 428 3.51 -10.66 27.48
N LYS A 429 4.22 -10.32 28.57
CA LYS A 429 5.00 -9.08 28.65
C LYS A 429 6.18 -9.06 27.68
N PHE A 430 6.87 -10.19 27.52
CA PHE A 430 7.94 -10.37 26.54
C PHE A 430 7.37 -10.26 25.11
N TYR A 431 6.18 -10.80 24.85
CA TYR A 431 5.56 -10.82 23.54
C TYR A 431 5.14 -9.41 23.12
N THR A 432 4.41 -8.72 24.01
CA THR A 432 3.95 -7.33 23.83
C THR A 432 5.12 -6.37 23.59
N LEU A 433 6.21 -6.49 24.37
CA LEU A 433 7.38 -5.64 24.21
C LEU A 433 8.21 -5.99 22.98
N THR A 434 8.28 -7.27 22.57
CA THR A 434 8.86 -7.65 21.27
C THR A 434 8.07 -7.03 20.13
N LYS A 435 6.74 -7.07 20.16
CA LYS A 435 5.90 -6.45 19.12
C LYS A 435 5.96 -4.93 19.10
N ARG A 436 6.21 -4.27 20.24
CA ARG A 436 6.55 -2.84 20.27
C ARG A 436 7.91 -2.56 19.63
N ALA A 437 8.94 -3.35 19.95
CA ALA A 437 10.32 -3.13 19.54
C ALA A 437 10.64 -3.58 18.09
N GLU A 438 9.85 -4.48 17.51
CA GLU A 438 9.95 -4.91 16.09
C GLU A 438 9.82 -3.74 15.10
N GLY A 439 9.21 -2.62 15.52
CA GLY A 439 9.02 -1.41 14.72
C GLY A 439 8.01 -1.58 13.59
N SER A 440 7.16 -0.58 13.38
CA SER A 440 6.27 -0.51 12.22
C SER A 440 6.68 0.64 11.30
N LYS A 441 6.51 0.49 9.99
CA LYS A 441 6.69 1.60 9.03
C LYS A 441 5.65 2.73 9.17
N LEU A 442 4.72 2.62 10.14
CA LEU A 442 3.67 3.61 10.44
C LEU A 442 3.93 4.36 11.77
N SER A 443 5.05 4.11 12.47
CA SER A 443 5.33 4.67 13.79
C SER A 443 6.80 5.10 13.92
N SER A 444 7.13 6.32 13.48
CA SER A 444 8.50 6.87 13.58
C SER A 444 8.94 7.23 15.01
N ASP A 445 8.06 7.03 15.99
CA ASP A 445 8.26 7.16 17.44
C ASP A 445 8.59 5.84 18.17
N ARG A 446 8.53 4.67 17.51
CA ARG A 446 8.63 3.34 18.15
C ARG A 446 9.57 2.38 17.44
N GLY A 447 10.21 1.51 18.21
CA GLY A 447 11.24 0.60 17.71
C GLY A 447 12.57 1.29 17.45
N VAL A 448 12.77 2.51 17.98
CA VAL A 448 14.02 3.28 17.93
C VAL A 448 14.91 2.96 19.14
N LEU A 449 16.20 3.32 19.11
CA LEU A 449 17.18 2.93 20.14
C LEU A 449 16.80 3.28 21.59
N SER A 450 15.97 4.31 21.81
CA SER A 450 15.47 4.64 23.16
C SER A 450 14.48 3.60 23.72
N ASP A 451 13.72 2.88 22.87
CA ASP A 451 12.88 1.74 23.30
C ASP A 451 13.74 0.55 23.78
N TYR A 452 15.02 0.45 23.38
CA TYR A 452 15.91 -0.65 23.77
C TYR A 452 16.08 -0.71 25.29
N LEU A 453 16.55 0.39 25.89
CA LEU A 453 16.89 0.43 27.31
C LEU A 453 15.64 0.50 28.20
N THR A 454 14.57 1.18 27.74
CA THR A 454 13.30 1.18 28.48
C THR A 454 12.67 -0.22 28.51
N THR A 455 12.72 -0.97 27.40
CA THR A 455 12.24 -2.35 27.35
C THR A 455 13.03 -3.27 28.27
N LEU A 456 14.37 -3.21 28.29
CA LEU A 456 15.16 -4.04 29.20
C LEU A 456 14.90 -3.70 30.68
N ASN A 457 14.77 -2.42 31.05
CA ASN A 457 14.39 -2.03 32.41
C ASN A 457 13.01 -2.62 32.80
N VAL A 458 12.02 -2.56 31.91
CA VAL A 458 10.68 -3.13 32.16
C VAL A 458 10.73 -4.66 32.27
N LEU A 459 11.53 -5.35 31.46
CA LEU A 459 11.66 -6.81 31.51
C LEU A 459 12.44 -7.29 32.75
N LEU A 460 13.51 -6.60 33.15
CA LEU A 460 14.23 -6.87 34.40
C LEU A 460 13.32 -6.70 35.61
N LYS A 461 12.56 -5.59 35.63
CA LYS A 461 11.60 -5.31 36.70
C LYS A 461 10.50 -6.37 36.74
N HIS A 462 9.84 -6.66 35.62
CA HIS A 462 8.81 -7.70 35.51
C HIS A 462 9.34 -9.07 35.97
N ALA A 463 10.50 -9.50 35.47
CA ALA A 463 11.10 -10.78 35.86
C ALA A 463 11.44 -10.82 37.37
N ARG A 464 11.84 -9.70 37.98
CA ARG A 464 12.06 -9.64 39.41
C ARG A 464 10.75 -9.65 40.22
N GLU A 465 9.75 -8.86 39.84
CA GLU A 465 8.46 -8.80 40.55
C GLU A 465 7.76 -10.17 40.53
N TYR A 466 7.78 -10.86 39.38
CA TYR A 466 7.21 -12.21 39.25
C TYR A 466 8.00 -13.28 40.04
N ARG A 467 9.33 -13.14 40.16
CA ARG A 467 10.16 -13.98 41.04
C ARG A 467 9.77 -13.79 42.50
N ASP A 468 9.57 -12.55 42.92
CA ASP A 468 9.30 -12.19 44.31
C ASP A 468 7.85 -12.59 44.70
N ASP A 469 6.87 -12.53 43.78
CA ASP A 469 5.54 -13.17 43.92
C ASP A 469 5.63 -14.69 44.10
N ILE A 470 6.32 -15.41 43.19
CA ILE A 470 6.44 -16.87 43.28
C ILE A 470 7.18 -17.30 44.55
N ASN A 471 8.11 -16.49 45.08
CA ASN A 471 8.73 -16.74 46.39
C ASN A 471 7.69 -16.64 47.53
N PHE A 472 6.95 -15.54 47.60
CA PHE A 472 5.91 -15.33 48.61
C PHE A 472 4.82 -16.43 48.56
N ARG A 473 4.38 -16.80 47.36
CA ARG A 473 3.46 -17.92 47.15
C ARG A 473 4.09 -19.26 47.54
N ALA A 474 5.38 -19.50 47.28
CA ALA A 474 6.07 -20.74 47.65
C ALA A 474 6.25 -20.91 49.17
N GLU A 475 6.32 -19.82 49.92
CA GLU A 475 6.37 -19.81 51.40
C GLU A 475 4.99 -20.09 52.04
N ASN A 476 3.92 -20.04 51.25
CA ASN A 476 2.53 -20.30 51.67
C ASN A 476 1.97 -21.51 50.88
N PRO A 477 2.12 -22.76 51.36
CA PRO A 477 1.92 -23.97 50.55
C PRO A 477 0.56 -24.10 49.84
N ASP A 478 -0.50 -23.52 50.42
CA ASP A 478 -1.86 -23.54 49.87
C ASP A 478 -2.07 -22.58 48.68
N LEU A 479 -1.15 -21.63 48.45
CA LEU A 479 -1.25 -20.58 47.42
C LEU A 479 -0.54 -20.93 46.10
N THR A 480 0.12 -22.09 45.99
CA THR A 480 0.81 -22.49 44.76
C THR A 480 1.07 -23.99 44.63
N SER A 481 1.07 -24.48 43.40
CA SER A 481 1.28 -25.88 43.08
C SER A 481 2.76 -26.28 43.09
N PRO A 482 3.09 -27.59 43.19
CA PRO A 482 4.47 -28.07 43.09
C PRO A 482 5.17 -27.68 41.78
N GLY A 483 4.44 -27.69 40.65
CA GLY A 483 4.95 -27.25 39.35
C GLY A 483 5.28 -25.76 39.30
N ILE A 484 4.38 -24.88 39.78
CA ILE A 484 4.60 -23.42 39.72
C ILE A 484 5.81 -23.01 40.55
N ARG A 485 6.07 -23.66 41.70
CA ARG A 485 7.29 -23.40 42.50
C ARG A 485 8.60 -23.62 41.73
N GLN A 486 8.62 -24.47 40.70
CA GLN A 486 9.81 -24.73 39.89
C GLN A 486 10.11 -23.57 38.91
N LEU A 487 9.09 -22.78 38.53
CA LEU A 487 9.28 -21.61 37.66
C LEU A 487 10.19 -20.54 38.28
N ARG A 488 10.36 -20.50 39.61
CA ARG A 488 11.35 -19.65 40.29
C ARG A 488 12.74 -19.75 39.65
N VAL A 489 13.19 -20.97 39.30
CA VAL A 489 14.51 -21.18 38.69
C VAL A 489 14.53 -20.68 37.25
N CYS A 490 13.47 -20.91 36.49
CA CYS A 490 13.28 -20.41 35.13
C CYS A 490 13.32 -18.87 35.09
N ILE A 491 12.63 -18.20 36.01
CA ILE A 491 12.63 -16.73 36.11
C ILE A 491 14.02 -16.20 36.51
N VAL A 492 14.73 -16.86 37.43
CA VAL A 492 16.12 -16.48 37.78
C VAL A 492 17.08 -16.63 36.60
N ASN A 493 16.94 -17.68 35.78
CA ASN A 493 17.72 -17.85 34.55
C ASN A 493 17.42 -16.72 33.54
N CYS A 494 16.15 -16.39 33.36
CA CYS A 494 15.69 -15.30 32.50
C CYS A 494 16.25 -13.94 32.95
N TRP A 495 16.07 -13.60 34.23
CA TRP A 495 16.57 -12.37 34.84
C TRP A 495 18.09 -12.27 34.72
N THR A 496 18.83 -13.37 34.95
CA THR A 496 20.29 -13.40 34.82
C THR A 496 20.75 -13.13 33.38
N LYS A 497 20.02 -13.63 32.37
CA LYS A 497 20.34 -13.36 30.96
C LYS A 497 19.98 -11.92 30.56
N LEU A 498 18.95 -11.32 31.16
CA LEU A 498 18.64 -9.89 31.01
C LEU A 498 19.72 -9.01 31.67
N ASP A 499 20.15 -9.33 32.89
CA ASP A 499 21.20 -8.66 33.69
C ASP A 499 22.55 -8.62 32.92
N GLU A 500 22.94 -9.75 32.34
CA GLU A 500 24.10 -9.89 31.45
C GLU A 500 24.06 -8.91 30.25
N TYR A 501 22.92 -8.82 29.55
CA TYR A 501 22.77 -7.90 28.43
C TYR A 501 22.58 -6.44 28.85
N PHE A 502 22.09 -6.19 30.06
CA PHE A 502 21.96 -4.84 30.63
C PHE A 502 23.32 -4.27 31.00
N ALA A 503 24.22 -5.07 31.60
CA ALA A 503 25.59 -4.65 31.87
C ALA A 503 26.34 -4.23 30.58
N LEU A 504 26.11 -4.95 29.48
CA LEU A 504 26.69 -4.67 28.16
C LEU A 504 26.17 -3.37 27.50
N VAL A 505 25.04 -2.81 27.96
CA VAL A 505 24.57 -1.49 27.51
C VAL A 505 25.48 -0.37 28.01
N ASN A 506 26.02 -0.48 29.23
CA ASN A 506 26.82 0.58 29.85
C ASN A 506 28.11 0.90 29.09
N ASP A 507 28.70 -0.10 28.43
CA ASP A 507 29.91 0.07 27.62
C ASP A 507 29.67 0.82 26.29
N THR A 508 28.41 1.15 25.98
CA THR A 508 27.99 1.65 24.66
C THR A 508 27.27 3.01 24.76
N PRO A 509 27.99 4.15 24.52
CA PRO A 509 27.46 5.51 24.68
C PRO A 509 26.12 5.81 23.99
N ALA A 510 25.82 5.16 22.86
CA ALA A 510 24.63 5.41 22.06
C ALA A 510 23.31 5.17 22.83
N HIS A 511 23.28 4.21 23.76
CA HIS A 511 22.08 3.95 24.56
C HIS A 511 21.81 5.07 25.59
N TYR A 512 22.85 5.69 26.14
CA TYR A 512 22.69 6.89 26.98
C TYR A 512 22.23 8.08 26.15
N ALA A 513 22.87 8.28 24.99
CA ALA A 513 22.52 9.35 24.06
C ALA A 513 21.06 9.29 23.61
N ALA A 514 20.56 8.12 23.18
CA ALA A 514 19.18 7.98 22.71
C ALA A 514 18.11 8.28 23.79
N ILE A 515 18.41 8.04 25.07
CA ILE A 515 17.55 8.44 26.19
C ILE A 515 17.68 9.94 26.49
N VAL A 516 18.90 10.48 26.43
CA VAL A 516 19.18 11.91 26.65
C VAL A 516 18.56 12.80 25.58
N THR A 517 18.60 12.37 24.31
CA THR A 517 17.98 13.07 23.18
C THR A 517 16.47 12.81 23.07
N ASN A 518 15.85 12.10 24.02
CA ASN A 518 14.40 12.02 24.13
C ASN A 518 13.89 13.07 25.14
N PRO A 519 13.15 14.13 24.72
CA PRO A 519 12.73 15.22 25.60
C PRO A 519 11.82 14.79 26.76
N GLN A 520 11.12 13.66 26.61
CA GLN A 520 10.23 13.11 27.62
C GLN A 520 11.01 12.40 28.75
N MET A 521 12.28 12.07 28.50
CA MET A 521 13.12 11.25 29.36
C MET A 521 14.31 12.06 29.90
N LYS A 522 15.20 12.53 29.00
CA LYS A 522 16.50 13.16 29.27
C LYS A 522 17.35 12.38 30.30
N TRP A 523 18.39 13.01 30.84
CA TRP A 523 19.18 12.43 31.95
C TRP A 523 18.32 12.08 33.19
N LYS A 524 17.22 12.81 33.38
CA LYS A 524 16.24 12.62 34.48
C LYS A 524 15.57 11.24 34.46
N TYR A 525 15.61 10.50 33.35
CA TYR A 525 15.21 9.09 33.31
C TYR A 525 16.12 8.22 34.19
N PHE A 526 17.44 8.32 34.01
CA PHE A 526 18.42 7.57 34.79
C PHE A 526 18.33 7.94 36.28
N GLU A 527 18.22 9.22 36.61
CA GLU A 527 18.06 9.71 37.99
C GLU A 527 16.77 9.26 38.68
N ARG A 528 15.78 8.77 37.92
CA ARG A 528 14.52 8.24 38.45
C ARG A 528 14.56 6.71 38.54
N GLN A 529 14.90 6.03 37.44
CA GLN A 529 14.90 4.57 37.39
C GLN A 529 16.04 3.98 38.23
N TRP A 530 17.25 4.54 38.15
CA TRP A 530 18.43 3.92 38.76
C TRP A 530 18.64 4.28 40.24
N LYS A 531 17.80 5.16 40.80
CA LYS A 531 17.68 5.34 42.26
C LYS A 531 16.84 4.25 42.94
N ASP A 532 16.12 3.42 42.18
CA ASP A 532 15.54 2.19 42.72
C ASP A 532 16.69 1.19 42.95
N ALA A 533 17.21 1.19 44.18
CA ALA A 533 18.30 0.31 44.61
C ALA A 533 17.95 -1.18 44.48
N HIS A 534 16.66 -1.53 44.32
CA HIS A 534 16.19 -2.91 44.25
C HIS A 534 16.17 -3.47 42.81
N LEU A 535 16.52 -2.69 41.77
CA LEU A 535 16.69 -3.22 40.41
C LEU A 535 17.98 -4.03 40.23
N TRP A 536 18.95 -3.88 41.14
CA TRP A 536 20.34 -4.30 40.96
C TRP A 536 20.69 -5.57 41.71
N LYS A 537 21.70 -6.29 41.20
CA LYS A 537 22.30 -7.45 41.85
C LYS A 537 23.14 -7.07 43.08
N ASP A 538 23.67 -5.85 43.06
CA ASP A 538 24.50 -5.24 44.08
C ASP A 538 24.04 -3.78 44.23
N ALA A 539 23.70 -3.37 45.45
CA ALA A 539 23.13 -2.06 45.75
C ALA A 539 24.13 -0.90 45.59
N THR A 540 25.43 -1.17 45.41
CA THR A 540 26.48 -0.15 45.18
C THR A 540 26.63 0.25 43.71
N LEU A 541 26.05 -0.51 42.77
CA LEU A 541 26.17 -0.25 41.32
C LEU A 541 25.69 1.15 40.89
N PRO A 542 24.56 1.70 41.38
CA PRO A 542 24.07 3.03 40.96
C PRO A 542 25.08 4.17 41.14
N GLU A 543 25.89 4.13 42.21
CA GLU A 543 26.87 5.17 42.54
C GLU A 543 28.04 5.20 41.53
N SER A 544 28.38 4.05 40.93
CA SER A 544 29.42 3.95 39.91
C SER A 544 28.87 4.12 38.48
N TRP A 545 27.62 3.71 38.22
CA TRP A 545 27.01 3.70 36.89
C TRP A 545 26.53 5.08 36.43
N LEU A 546 25.97 5.91 37.31
CA LEU A 546 25.53 7.27 36.93
C LEU A 546 26.72 8.16 36.50
N PRO A 547 27.86 8.21 37.24
CA PRO A 547 29.07 8.89 36.75
C PRO A 547 29.69 8.24 35.51
N GLY A 548 29.60 6.90 35.39
CA GLY A 548 30.03 6.17 34.20
C GLY A 548 29.28 6.60 32.94
N GLY A 549 27.94 6.62 33.00
CA GLY A 549 27.09 7.04 31.90
C GLY A 549 27.27 8.50 31.50
N LYS A 550 27.53 9.42 32.45
CA LYS A 550 27.88 10.82 32.11
C LYS A 550 29.20 10.91 31.33
N ARG A 551 30.24 10.17 31.75
CA ARG A 551 31.51 10.10 30.99
C ARG A 551 31.32 9.49 29.60
N ALA A 552 30.50 8.44 29.49
CA ALA A 552 30.18 7.82 28.20
C ALA A 552 29.43 8.77 27.26
N LEU A 553 28.41 9.48 27.76
CA LEU A 553 27.66 10.50 27.02
C LEU A 553 28.57 11.62 26.52
N ASN A 554 29.37 12.22 27.41
CA ASN A 554 30.27 13.33 27.05
C ASN A 554 31.35 12.86 26.05
N SER A 555 31.87 11.63 26.18
CA SER A 555 32.81 11.05 25.21
C SER A 555 32.21 10.82 23.82
N LEU A 556 30.88 10.73 23.68
CA LEU A 556 30.20 10.70 22.38
C LEU A 556 29.83 12.12 21.90
N TRP A 557 29.56 13.04 22.82
CA TRP A 557 29.27 14.44 22.50
C TRP A 557 30.43 15.14 21.78
N GLU A 558 31.68 14.78 22.07
CA GLU A 558 32.85 15.30 21.33
C GLU A 558 32.83 14.98 19.82
N GLU A 559 32.08 13.96 19.35
CA GLU A 559 31.84 13.75 17.90
C GLU A 559 30.91 14.80 17.26
N TYR A 560 30.17 15.56 18.06
CA TYR A 560 29.16 16.53 17.62
C TYR A 560 29.51 17.97 18.00
N LYS A 561 30.14 18.18 19.17
CA LYS A 561 30.49 19.49 19.74
C LYS A 561 31.27 20.41 18.80
N ASN A 562 32.12 19.82 17.96
CA ASN A 562 32.99 20.54 17.01
C ASN A 562 32.44 20.53 15.57
N LEU A 563 31.18 20.13 15.34
CA LEU A 563 30.57 20.21 14.01
C LEU A 563 30.38 21.67 13.57
N PRO A 564 30.56 21.97 12.26
CA PRO A 564 30.31 23.30 11.72
C PRO A 564 28.82 23.63 11.80
N VAL A 565 28.52 24.82 12.35
CA VAL A 565 27.18 25.40 12.34
C VAL A 565 26.97 26.13 11.02
N ALA A 566 25.79 26.01 10.42
CA ALA A 566 25.45 26.74 9.20
C ALA A 566 25.17 28.21 9.53
N ASP A 567 25.94 29.12 8.95
CA ASP A 567 25.69 30.57 9.06
C ASP A 567 24.27 30.91 8.65
N ALA A 568 23.60 31.71 9.49
CA ALA A 568 22.27 32.22 9.18
C ALA A 568 22.34 33.16 7.97
N CYS A 569 21.79 32.73 6.83
CA CYS A 569 21.82 33.47 5.57
C CYS A 569 21.48 34.95 5.77
N ALA A 570 22.32 35.84 5.23
CA ALA A 570 22.26 37.29 5.39
C ALA A 570 21.07 37.96 4.64
N GLY A 571 19.85 37.54 4.94
CA GLY A 571 18.60 38.08 4.40
C GLY A 571 18.12 39.31 5.16
N SER A 572 18.60 40.50 4.76
CA SER A 572 18.04 41.83 5.05
C SER A 572 17.20 41.96 6.34
N LYS A 573 17.87 42.08 7.50
CA LYS A 573 17.21 42.54 8.74
C LYS A 573 16.77 43.99 8.56
N ARG A 574 15.50 44.21 8.19
CA ARG A 574 14.86 45.52 8.34
C ARG A 574 14.66 45.77 9.84
N ALA A 575 15.60 46.50 10.44
CA ALA A 575 15.67 46.65 11.89
C ALA A 575 14.38 47.26 12.47
N ARG A 576 13.69 46.51 13.32
CA ARG A 576 12.74 47.05 14.29
C ARG A 576 13.54 47.44 15.53
N THR A 577 13.48 48.70 15.93
CA THR A 577 13.99 49.16 17.23
C THR A 577 13.13 48.57 18.35
N PRO A 578 13.73 48.01 19.42
CA PRO A 578 12.98 47.54 20.58
C PRO A 578 12.21 48.65 21.29
N ASP A 579 11.10 48.26 21.91
CA ASP A 579 10.28 49.11 22.77
C ASP A 579 11.05 49.53 24.04
N GLU A 580 10.57 50.55 24.74
CA GLU A 580 11.00 50.87 26.11
C GLU A 580 10.66 49.71 27.07
N PHE A 581 9.48 49.11 26.88
CA PHE A 581 9.03 47.97 27.68
C PHE A 581 9.87 46.70 27.45
N GLU A 582 10.38 46.50 26.23
CA GLU A 582 11.30 45.41 25.89
C GLU A 582 12.70 45.63 26.52
N ARG A 583 13.10 46.89 26.80
CA ARG A 583 14.35 47.23 27.50
C ARG A 583 14.26 47.11 29.03
N GLU A 584 13.08 47.29 29.63
CA GLU A 584 12.89 47.15 31.08
C GLU A 584 12.58 45.70 31.54
N THR A 585 12.35 44.76 30.60
CA THR A 585 11.99 43.36 30.93
C THR A 585 13.08 42.32 30.65
N ASP A 586 14.21 42.70 30.05
CA ASP A 586 15.38 41.82 29.90
C ASP A 586 16.19 41.73 31.20
N MET A 587 15.84 40.75 32.03
CA MET A 587 16.63 40.37 33.22
C MET A 587 17.55 39.16 32.94
N THR A 588 18.04 39.02 31.70
CA THR A 588 18.78 37.84 31.22
C THR A 588 20.22 38.14 30.78
N GLN A 589 20.85 39.15 31.38
CA GLN A 589 22.31 39.18 31.50
C GLN A 589 22.79 38.10 32.50
N TRP A 590 22.82 36.85 32.03
CA TRP A 590 23.74 35.82 32.53
C TRP A 590 24.84 35.67 31.47
N ASP A 591 26.09 35.49 31.89
CA ASP A 591 27.23 35.43 30.98
C ASP A 591 27.11 34.21 30.03
N GLU A 592 26.89 34.45 28.73
CA GLU A 592 26.61 33.40 27.72
C GLU A 592 27.84 32.53 27.37
N ASP A 593 29.02 32.81 27.93
CA ASP A 593 30.32 32.27 27.48
C ASP A 593 30.74 30.91 28.11
N GLU A 594 30.01 30.34 29.09
CA GLU A 594 30.47 29.12 29.83
C GLU A 594 29.71 27.79 29.61
N MET A 595 28.48 27.76 29.06
CA MET A 595 27.69 26.51 28.94
C MET A 595 27.56 25.99 27.49
N ASP A 596 27.75 24.68 27.27
CA ASP A 596 27.59 24.07 25.93
C ASP A 596 26.15 23.60 25.61
N GLU A 597 25.88 23.29 24.33
CA GLU A 597 24.53 22.88 23.86
C GLU A 597 23.98 21.64 24.59
N LEU A 598 24.83 20.70 25.01
CA LEU A 598 24.40 19.50 25.74
C LEU A 598 24.06 19.84 27.19
N GLU A 599 24.88 20.66 27.86
CA GLU A 599 24.61 21.09 29.23
C GLU A 599 23.34 21.97 29.29
N THR A 600 23.16 22.83 28.30
CA THR A 600 21.93 23.61 28.08
C THR A 600 20.72 22.70 27.83
N TRP A 601 20.85 21.70 26.96
CA TRP A 601 19.78 20.72 26.73
C TRP A 601 19.42 19.91 27.99
N LEU A 602 20.41 19.62 28.85
CA LEU A 602 20.22 18.87 30.09
C LEU A 602 19.62 19.71 31.22
N SER A 603 19.87 21.02 31.27
CA SER A 603 19.24 21.94 32.24
C SER A 603 17.77 22.21 31.92
N MET A 604 17.41 22.28 30.63
CA MET A 604 16.03 22.40 30.16
C MET A 604 15.13 21.27 30.71
N LYS A 605 13.99 21.64 31.30
CA LYS A 605 12.97 20.73 31.84
C LYS A 605 12.60 19.62 30.84
N VAL A 606 12.17 18.46 31.36
CA VAL A 606 11.55 17.39 30.55
C VAL A 606 10.14 17.81 30.15
N PHE A 607 9.75 17.49 28.91
CA PHE A 607 8.43 17.79 28.34
C PHE A 607 7.97 16.65 27.43
N LYS A 608 6.66 16.48 27.27
CA LYS A 608 6.11 15.61 26.23
C LYS A 608 6.23 16.30 24.88
N LEU A 609 6.42 15.53 23.81
CA LEU A 609 6.09 16.00 22.47
C LEU A 609 4.56 16.10 22.35
N ASP A 610 4.09 16.98 21.48
CA ASP A 610 2.67 17.03 21.09
C ASP A 610 2.29 15.74 20.35
N ASP A 611 1.02 15.34 20.39
CA ASP A 611 0.60 14.02 19.86
C ASP A 611 0.82 13.86 18.34
N ASP A 612 0.93 14.98 17.60
CA ASP A 612 1.27 15.03 16.17
C ASP A 612 2.80 15.08 15.88
N ASP A 613 3.66 15.23 16.90
CA ASP A 613 5.10 15.49 16.73
C ASP A 613 6.00 14.29 17.05
N THR A 614 6.71 13.79 16.05
CA THR A 614 7.57 12.61 16.17
C THR A 614 8.99 12.98 16.60
N LEU A 615 9.72 12.05 17.24
CA LEU A 615 11.09 12.33 17.70
C LEU A 615 12.05 12.78 16.56
N PRO A 616 12.01 12.17 15.36
CA PRO A 616 12.68 12.71 14.17
C PRO A 616 12.22 14.13 13.76
N ALA A 617 10.91 14.38 13.73
CA ALA A 617 10.35 15.67 13.28
C ALA A 617 10.69 16.82 14.25
N TYR A 618 10.67 16.56 15.56
CA TYR A 618 11.14 17.47 16.59
C TYR A 618 12.59 17.90 16.33
N TRP A 619 13.50 16.93 16.18
CA TRP A 619 14.92 17.23 15.98
C TRP A 619 15.21 17.87 14.60
N LEU A 620 14.44 17.57 13.56
CA LEU A 620 14.54 18.25 12.26
C LEU A 620 14.07 19.72 12.31
N ARG A 621 13.22 20.11 13.28
CA ARG A 621 12.93 21.53 13.55
C ARG A 621 14.06 22.20 14.34
N GLN A 622 14.61 21.52 15.35
CA GLN A 622 15.74 22.04 16.13
C GLN A 622 17.00 22.22 15.27
N SER A 623 17.29 21.33 14.33
CA SER A 623 18.48 21.42 13.46
C SER A 623 18.50 22.65 12.52
N LYS A 624 17.44 23.46 12.53
CA LYS A 624 17.34 24.74 11.80
C LYS A 624 17.63 25.96 12.69
N GLN A 625 17.86 25.78 13.99
CA GLN A 625 18.21 26.83 14.93
C GLN A 625 19.71 26.74 15.25
N PRO A 626 20.52 27.80 15.06
CA PRO A 626 21.96 27.74 15.32
C PRO A 626 22.32 27.29 16.74
N ALA A 627 21.54 27.73 17.74
CA ALA A 627 21.77 27.44 19.17
C ALA A 627 21.43 25.99 19.60
N THR A 628 20.83 25.17 18.73
CA THR A 628 20.56 23.74 19.03
C THR A 628 20.98 22.81 17.90
N GLN A 629 21.76 23.29 16.91
CA GLN A 629 22.03 22.54 15.68
C GLN A 629 22.87 21.28 15.90
N ARG A 630 23.84 21.28 16.82
CA ARG A 630 24.72 20.13 17.06
C ARG A 630 24.03 19.09 17.94
N ILE A 631 23.32 19.52 19.00
CA ILE A 631 22.50 18.60 19.80
C ILE A 631 21.34 18.01 18.99
N ALA A 632 20.77 18.77 18.05
CA ALA A 632 19.78 18.26 17.10
C ALA A 632 20.36 17.25 16.10
N LYS A 633 21.60 17.45 15.63
CA LYS A 633 22.28 16.46 14.79
C LYS A 633 22.51 15.15 15.55
N MET A 634 22.91 15.21 16.82
CA MET A 634 22.99 14.04 17.70
C MET A 634 21.61 13.39 17.90
N GLY A 635 20.55 14.19 18.08
CA GLY A 635 19.17 13.73 18.21
C GLY A 635 18.63 12.98 16.99
N LEU A 636 18.85 13.52 15.78
CA LEU A 636 18.53 12.85 14.52
C LEU A 636 19.30 11.53 14.37
N ASP A 637 20.61 11.54 14.61
CA ASP A 637 21.43 10.32 14.50
C ASP A 637 20.94 9.23 15.46
N MET A 638 20.61 9.56 16.72
CA MET A 638 20.08 8.59 17.68
C MET A 638 18.65 8.12 17.36
N ALA A 639 17.78 9.00 16.86
CA ALA A 639 16.39 8.66 16.51
C ALA A 639 16.27 7.79 15.25
N SER A 640 17.31 7.78 14.40
CA SER A 640 17.40 6.97 13.18
C SER A 640 17.86 5.52 13.38
N ILE A 641 18.30 5.17 14.59
CA ILE A 641 18.78 3.82 14.94
C ILE A 641 17.59 2.94 15.35
N PRO A 642 17.36 1.78 14.71
CA PRO A 642 16.36 0.81 15.16
C PRO A 642 16.85 0.03 16.39
N ALA A 643 15.93 -0.38 17.25
CA ALA A 643 16.20 -1.28 18.38
C ALA A 643 16.40 -2.75 17.95
N MET A 644 16.02 -3.12 16.71
CA MET A 644 16.03 -4.49 16.20
C MET A 644 16.49 -4.56 14.74
N SER A 645 17.23 -5.62 14.41
CA SER A 645 17.68 -5.96 13.04
C SER A 645 16.63 -6.69 12.21
N SER A 646 15.35 -6.63 12.61
CA SER A 646 14.25 -7.46 12.10
C SER A 646 13.93 -7.26 10.61
N ASP A 647 14.37 -6.17 9.99
CA ASP A 647 14.21 -5.99 8.54
C ASP A 647 15.01 -6.98 7.70
N CYS A 648 16.12 -7.51 8.21
CA CYS A 648 16.83 -8.61 7.55
C CYS A 648 15.99 -9.89 7.56
N GLU A 649 15.39 -10.26 8.70
CA GLU A 649 14.46 -11.40 8.79
C GLU A 649 13.22 -11.25 7.89
N ARG A 650 12.68 -10.02 7.77
CA ARG A 650 11.56 -9.72 6.86
C ARG A 650 11.97 -9.99 5.40
N VAL A 651 13.14 -9.50 4.98
CA VAL A 651 13.70 -9.73 3.63
C VAL A 651 13.97 -11.21 3.39
N PHE A 652 14.58 -11.94 4.32
CA PHE A 652 14.85 -13.38 4.16
C PHE A 652 13.57 -14.21 4.10
N SER A 653 12.52 -13.81 4.83
CA SER A 653 11.20 -14.43 4.75
C SER A 653 10.59 -14.29 3.35
N GLN A 654 10.78 -13.16 2.69
CA GLN A 654 10.37 -12.94 1.29
C GLN A 654 11.29 -13.70 0.30
N CYS A 655 12.60 -13.73 0.55
CA CYS A 655 13.56 -14.54 -0.22
C CYS A 655 13.23 -16.04 -0.18
N LYS A 656 12.70 -16.54 0.94
CA LYS A 656 12.29 -17.95 1.08
C LYS A 656 11.09 -18.32 0.20
N LEU A 657 10.19 -17.37 -0.08
CA LEU A 657 9.11 -17.56 -1.06
C LEU A 657 9.67 -17.61 -2.49
N MET A 658 10.76 -16.89 -2.74
CA MET A 658 11.40 -16.82 -4.05
C MET A 658 12.22 -18.09 -4.37
N ILE A 659 12.97 -18.62 -3.40
CA ILE A 659 13.84 -19.79 -3.55
C ILE A 659 13.03 -21.07 -3.27
N THR A 660 12.22 -21.48 -4.25
CA THR A 660 11.43 -22.72 -4.21
C THR A 660 12.18 -23.89 -4.88
N GLY A 661 11.70 -25.13 -4.70
CA GLY A 661 12.28 -26.31 -5.34
C GLY A 661 12.42 -26.22 -6.87
N GLN A 662 11.56 -25.45 -7.55
CA GLN A 662 11.67 -25.19 -9.00
C GLN A 662 12.64 -24.03 -9.36
N ARG A 663 13.06 -23.25 -8.36
CA ARG A 663 13.94 -22.05 -8.48
C ARG A 663 15.26 -22.18 -7.71
N ASN A 664 15.58 -23.37 -7.17
CA ASN A 664 16.81 -23.68 -6.42
C ASN A 664 18.15 -23.35 -7.12
N ARG A 665 18.15 -23.04 -8.44
CA ARG A 665 19.35 -22.58 -9.18
C ARG A 665 19.45 -21.04 -9.32
N LEU A 666 18.62 -20.26 -8.63
CA LEU A 666 18.76 -18.81 -8.56
C LEU A 666 20.13 -18.42 -7.98
N LYS A 667 20.78 -17.44 -8.62
CA LYS A 667 22.03 -16.84 -8.14
C LYS A 667 21.75 -15.68 -7.17
N PRO A 668 22.65 -15.40 -6.21
CA PRO A 668 22.48 -14.36 -5.19
C PRO A 668 22.15 -12.97 -5.74
N ASP A 669 22.79 -12.57 -6.84
CA ASP A 669 22.60 -11.24 -7.44
C ASP A 669 21.20 -11.03 -8.05
N ILE A 670 20.51 -12.11 -8.42
CA ILE A 670 19.08 -12.05 -8.79
C ILE A 670 18.17 -12.10 -7.57
N VAL A 671 18.58 -12.77 -6.49
CA VAL A 671 17.87 -12.72 -5.21
C VAL A 671 17.87 -11.28 -4.68
N GLU A 672 19.02 -10.60 -4.73
CA GLU A 672 19.21 -9.17 -4.44
C GLU A 672 18.34 -8.27 -5.33
N ALA A 673 18.50 -8.37 -6.66
CA ALA A 673 17.78 -7.53 -7.62
C ALA A 673 16.24 -7.68 -7.55
N THR A 674 15.74 -8.89 -7.30
CA THR A 674 14.29 -9.18 -7.31
C THR A 674 13.56 -8.63 -6.08
N GLN A 675 14.19 -8.60 -4.90
CA GLN A 675 13.51 -8.15 -3.67
C GLN A 675 13.46 -6.62 -3.53
N SER A 676 14.13 -5.88 -4.41
CA SER A 676 14.32 -4.43 -4.30
C SER A 676 13.22 -3.58 -5.00
N SER A 677 12.15 -4.21 -5.50
CA SER A 677 11.31 -3.64 -6.59
C SER A 677 9.81 -4.08 -6.55
N TYR A 678 9.00 -3.67 -5.56
CA TYR A 678 7.66 -4.27 -5.31
C TYR A 678 6.55 -3.34 -4.75
N SER A 679 5.36 -3.29 -5.40
CA SER A 679 3.93 -3.14 -4.91
C SER A 679 3.02 -2.26 -5.84
N VAL A 680 1.67 -2.46 -5.98
CA VAL A 680 0.74 -1.71 -6.94
C VAL A 680 -0.79 -1.64 -6.53
N ILE A 681 -1.63 -0.80 -7.20
CA ILE A 681 -3.15 -0.67 -7.26
C ILE A 681 -3.74 0.45 -6.32
N PHE A 682 -4.93 1.10 -6.33
CA PHE A 682 -6.19 1.22 -7.11
C PHE A 682 -6.46 2.70 -7.52
N ALA A 683 -6.99 2.93 -8.73
CA ALA A 683 -6.51 3.93 -9.72
C ALA A 683 -6.28 5.43 -9.38
N MET A 684 -7.28 6.25 -9.04
CA MET A 684 -7.10 7.72 -9.20
C MET A 684 -6.18 8.34 -8.16
N GLY A 685 -6.28 7.89 -6.90
CA GLY A 685 -5.29 8.16 -5.85
C GLY A 685 -3.94 7.44 -6.07
N LEU A 686 -3.69 6.89 -7.25
CA LEU A 686 -2.37 6.48 -7.71
C LEU A 686 -1.90 7.40 -8.83
N PHE A 687 -2.72 7.68 -9.84
CA PHE A 687 -2.31 8.58 -10.93
C PHE A 687 -1.95 9.98 -10.43
N THR A 688 -2.63 10.51 -9.40
CA THR A 688 -2.23 11.75 -8.72
C THR A 688 -1.00 11.59 -7.81
N ASN A 689 -0.62 10.35 -7.49
CA ASN A 689 0.44 9.95 -6.56
C ASN A 689 1.45 9.00 -7.25
N ASN A 690 1.84 9.28 -8.50
CA ASN A 690 2.86 8.52 -9.27
C ASN A 690 2.65 6.99 -9.31
N PHE A 691 1.45 6.57 -9.66
CA PHE A 691 0.98 5.17 -9.75
C PHE A 691 1.35 4.27 -8.53
N THR A 692 1.26 4.86 -7.32
CA THR A 692 1.38 4.23 -5.98
C THR A 692 0.64 2.87 -5.82
N SER A 693 0.97 2.12 -4.77
CA SER A 693 0.39 0.80 -4.47
C SER A 693 -0.84 0.76 -3.54
N VAL A 694 -1.64 -0.33 -3.58
CA VAL A 694 -2.74 -0.59 -2.62
C VAL A 694 -2.09 -0.84 -1.27
N GLN A 695 -1.01 -1.61 -1.26
CA GLN A 695 -0.26 -1.93 -0.06
C GLN A 695 0.63 -0.76 0.39
N GLU A 696 0.74 0.33 -0.37
CA GLU A 696 1.42 1.56 0.09
C GLU A 696 0.39 2.61 0.52
N ALA A 697 -0.68 2.84 -0.24
CA ALA A 697 -1.79 3.72 0.13
C ALA A 697 -2.51 3.24 1.40
N MET A 698 -2.74 1.93 1.58
CA MET A 698 -3.23 1.37 2.85
C MET A 698 -2.26 1.59 4.03
N ARG A 699 -0.97 1.85 3.76
CA ARG A 699 0.08 2.10 4.77
C ARG A 699 0.50 3.58 4.85
N SER A 700 -0.04 4.45 4.00
CA SER A 700 0.32 5.86 3.96
C SER A 700 -0.28 6.56 5.18
N PRO A 701 0.45 7.48 5.84
CA PRO A 701 -0.07 8.27 6.96
C PRO A 701 -0.88 9.50 6.50
N ARG A 702 -1.21 9.61 5.20
CA ARG A 702 -1.83 10.83 4.62
C ARG A 702 -3.01 10.57 3.68
N ILE A 703 -3.07 9.41 3.01
CA ILE A 703 -4.19 9.03 2.14
C ILE A 703 -4.89 7.77 2.66
N TRP A 704 -6.14 7.58 2.25
CA TRP A 704 -6.99 6.41 2.61
C TRP A 704 -7.26 6.23 4.11
N HIS A 705 -7.09 7.30 4.91
CA HIS A 705 -7.64 7.42 6.26
C HIS A 705 -9.12 7.81 6.21
N PHE A 706 -9.97 6.82 5.96
CA PHE A 706 -11.43 6.99 5.93
C PHE A 706 -12.08 6.93 7.32
N GLU A 707 -11.28 6.76 8.38
CA GLU A 707 -11.77 6.67 9.77
C GLU A 707 -12.15 8.04 10.34
N THR A 708 -11.61 9.13 9.77
CA THR A 708 -12.09 10.50 9.97
C THR A 708 -12.73 10.98 8.67
N ASN A 709 -14.02 11.28 8.69
CA ASN A 709 -14.75 11.69 7.49
C ASN A 709 -14.47 13.14 7.07
N LEU A 710 -15.04 13.54 5.94
CA LEU A 710 -14.78 14.84 5.31
C LEU A 710 -15.23 16.05 6.15
N VAL A 711 -16.10 15.86 7.15
CA VAL A 711 -16.53 16.88 8.13
C VAL A 711 -15.91 16.69 9.52
N GLY A 712 -14.97 15.75 9.67
CA GLY A 712 -14.18 15.55 10.90
C GLY A 712 -14.85 14.76 12.02
N TYR A 713 -15.87 13.95 11.70
CA TYR A 713 -16.32 12.89 12.62
C TYR A 713 -15.41 11.67 12.47
N THR A 714 -14.91 11.14 13.59
CA THR A 714 -14.00 9.99 13.63
C THR A 714 -14.67 8.76 14.23
N LYS A 715 -14.60 7.63 13.52
CA LYS A 715 -15.14 6.32 13.91
C LYS A 715 -14.01 5.46 14.53
N SER A 716 -14.03 5.26 15.84
CA SER A 716 -13.03 4.45 16.55
C SER A 716 -13.33 2.95 16.48
N SER A 717 -12.30 2.10 16.60
CA SER A 717 -12.46 0.64 16.74
C SER A 717 -13.22 0.23 18.01
N ASP A 718 -13.10 1.04 19.07
CA ASP A 718 -13.56 0.68 20.40
C ASP A 718 -14.89 1.38 20.67
N ASN A 719 -15.98 0.60 20.76
CA ASN A 719 -17.37 1.08 20.94
C ASN A 719 -17.67 1.77 22.30
N VAL A 720 -16.64 2.23 23.04
CA VAL A 720 -16.73 2.54 24.48
C VAL A 720 -16.43 4.01 24.82
N VAL A 721 -15.63 4.76 24.04
CA VAL A 721 -15.10 6.07 24.50
C VAL A 721 -15.29 7.27 23.53
N ALA A 722 -15.40 7.08 22.22
CA ALA A 722 -15.41 8.20 21.26
C ALA A 722 -16.64 9.14 21.37
N ASN A 723 -17.76 8.68 21.93
CA ASN A 723 -19.02 9.42 22.02
C ASN A 723 -19.06 10.49 23.15
N THR A 724 -17.91 10.91 23.69
CA THR A 724 -17.85 11.94 24.74
C THR A 724 -17.78 13.35 24.18
N ALA A 725 -18.43 14.30 24.86
CA ALA A 725 -18.40 15.72 24.52
C ALA A 725 -16.98 16.34 24.55
N SER A 726 -16.05 15.69 25.26
CA SER A 726 -14.61 16.01 25.29
C SER A 726 -13.93 15.76 23.94
N SER A 727 -14.11 14.59 23.33
CA SER A 727 -13.45 14.24 22.06
C SER A 727 -13.86 15.18 20.93
N MET A 728 -15.13 15.57 20.88
CA MET A 728 -15.64 16.55 19.90
C MET A 728 -15.13 17.99 20.14
N ARG A 729 -14.77 18.37 21.38
CA ARG A 729 -14.10 19.66 21.63
C ARG A 729 -12.66 19.67 21.12
N ALA A 730 -11.96 18.53 21.20
CA ALA A 730 -10.58 18.41 20.73
C ALA A 730 -10.49 18.45 19.19
N ALA A 731 -11.43 17.82 18.48
CA ALA A 731 -11.46 17.83 17.01
C ALA A 731 -11.86 19.19 16.40
N LEU A 732 -12.68 19.99 17.08
CA LEU A 732 -13.30 21.18 16.51
C LEU A 732 -12.33 22.22 15.90
N PRO A 733 -11.17 22.57 16.51
CA PRO A 733 -10.22 23.51 15.91
C PRO A 733 -9.61 23.02 14.60
N TRP A 734 -9.33 21.72 14.48
CA TRP A 734 -8.82 21.11 13.25
C TRP A 734 -9.88 21.14 12.13
N ILE A 735 -11.15 20.89 12.47
CA ILE A 735 -12.29 21.00 11.53
C ILE A 735 -12.41 22.43 11.00
N VAL A 736 -12.36 23.43 11.90
CA VAL A 736 -12.32 24.86 11.53
C VAL A 736 -11.17 25.12 10.56
N GLN A 737 -9.94 24.73 10.91
CA GLN A 737 -8.77 25.02 10.09
C GLN A 737 -8.85 24.35 8.70
N ARG A 738 -9.31 23.10 8.60
CA ARG A 738 -9.50 22.41 7.31
C ARG A 738 -10.55 23.13 6.45
N LEU A 739 -11.70 23.49 7.01
CA LEU A 739 -12.76 24.18 6.27
C LEU A 739 -12.34 25.59 5.85
N THR A 740 -11.64 26.33 6.71
CA THR A 740 -11.06 27.65 6.38
C THR A 740 -9.99 27.54 5.28
N ASN A 741 -9.13 26.52 5.32
CA ASN A 741 -8.14 26.29 4.26
C ASN A 741 -8.82 25.97 2.91
N ILE A 742 -9.84 25.10 2.91
CA ILE A 742 -10.64 24.79 1.71
C ILE A 742 -11.30 26.06 1.16
N ALA A 743 -11.95 26.85 2.01
CA ALA A 743 -12.60 28.09 1.60
C ALA A 743 -11.60 29.13 1.04
N ALA A 744 -10.42 29.27 1.65
CA ALA A 744 -9.37 30.15 1.16
C ALA A 744 -8.83 29.69 -0.21
N ILE A 745 -8.65 28.40 -0.43
CA ILE A 745 -8.21 27.82 -1.71
C ILE A 745 -9.28 28.04 -2.79
N VAL A 746 -10.55 27.70 -2.55
CA VAL A 746 -11.62 27.93 -3.53
C VAL A 746 -11.79 29.44 -3.80
N LYS A 747 -11.50 30.31 -2.83
CA LYS A 747 -11.53 31.76 -3.04
C LYS A 747 -10.42 32.26 -3.99
N THR A 748 -9.29 31.57 -4.17
CA THR A 748 -8.28 31.99 -5.17
C THR A 748 -8.81 31.83 -6.60
N LYS A 749 -9.52 30.73 -6.90
CA LYS A 749 -10.20 30.50 -8.19
C LYS A 749 -11.22 31.61 -8.49
N SER A 750 -12.01 32.00 -7.47
CA SER A 750 -12.93 33.15 -7.55
C SER A 750 -12.20 34.50 -7.76
N ASN A 751 -11.06 34.72 -7.10
CA ASN A 751 -10.27 35.94 -7.25
C ASN A 751 -9.58 36.03 -8.63
N ALA A 752 -9.34 34.89 -9.28
CA ALA A 752 -8.88 34.80 -10.66
C ALA A 752 -10.02 34.95 -11.71
N ASN A 753 -11.21 35.39 -11.27
CA ASN A 753 -12.42 35.59 -12.07
C ASN A 753 -13.09 34.32 -12.64
N PHE A 754 -12.70 33.13 -12.18
CA PHE A 754 -13.43 31.90 -12.52
C PHE A 754 -14.64 31.73 -11.60
N LYS A 755 -15.76 31.27 -12.19
CA LYS A 755 -16.94 30.91 -11.40
C LYS A 755 -16.64 29.64 -10.59
N THR A 756 -17.08 29.64 -9.33
CA THR A 756 -16.99 28.49 -8.42
C THR A 756 -18.38 27.90 -8.17
N SER A 757 -18.40 26.69 -7.63
CA SER A 757 -19.56 25.82 -7.42
C SER A 757 -19.38 25.03 -6.13
N LEU A 758 -20.42 24.31 -5.68
CA LEU A 758 -20.29 23.41 -4.51
C LEU A 758 -19.26 22.30 -4.77
N THR A 759 -19.14 21.88 -6.03
CA THR A 759 -18.15 20.90 -6.50
C THR A 759 -16.71 21.32 -6.21
N ASP A 760 -16.38 22.61 -6.20
CA ASP A 760 -15.03 23.09 -5.85
C ASP A 760 -14.70 22.81 -4.37
N TYR A 761 -15.68 22.92 -3.47
CA TYR A 761 -15.52 22.62 -2.05
C TYR A 761 -15.47 21.11 -1.80
N TRP A 762 -16.32 20.33 -2.50
CA TRP A 762 -16.29 18.87 -2.49
C TRP A 762 -14.94 18.31 -2.97
N ALA A 763 -14.48 18.78 -4.14
CA ALA A 763 -13.18 18.47 -4.72
C ALA A 763 -12.03 18.67 -3.72
N ARG A 764 -11.92 19.88 -3.15
CA ARG A 764 -10.85 20.20 -2.21
C ARG A 764 -10.97 19.45 -0.89
N ALA A 765 -12.16 19.01 -0.47
CA ALA A 765 -12.32 18.11 0.67
C ALA A 765 -11.79 16.71 0.37
N LEU A 766 -12.15 16.12 -0.78
CA LEU A 766 -11.69 14.80 -1.24
C LEU A 766 -10.18 14.71 -1.41
N ALA A 767 -9.56 15.79 -1.88
CA ALA A 767 -8.13 15.88 -2.08
C ALA A 767 -7.32 15.46 -0.84
N TYR A 768 -7.79 15.80 0.37
CA TYR A 768 -7.15 15.43 1.64
C TYR A 768 -7.17 13.93 1.99
N GLN A 769 -7.97 13.10 1.31
CA GLN A 769 -8.00 11.64 1.51
C GLN A 769 -7.37 10.86 0.36
N LEU A 770 -7.11 11.52 -0.79
CA LEU A 770 -6.78 10.87 -2.06
C LEU A 770 -5.48 11.36 -2.72
N VAL A 771 -4.96 12.55 -2.35
CA VAL A 771 -3.73 13.12 -2.93
C VAL A 771 -2.67 13.24 -1.82
N ASP A 772 -1.52 12.60 -2.02
CA ASP A 772 -0.42 12.49 -1.05
C ASP A 772 0.46 13.76 -0.98
N ALA A 773 -0.18 14.93 -0.99
CA ALA A 773 0.47 16.23 -1.01
C ALA A 773 -0.16 17.18 0.04
N PRO A 774 0.61 18.17 0.57
CA PRO A 774 0.07 19.16 1.49
C PRO A 774 -1.20 19.84 0.97
N ASN A 775 -2.23 19.92 1.81
CA ASN A 775 -3.57 20.43 1.46
C ASN A 775 -4.24 19.72 0.25
N GLY A 776 -3.89 18.44 0.02
CA GLY A 776 -4.35 17.66 -1.13
C GLY A 776 -3.80 18.16 -2.47
N GLY A 777 -2.65 18.81 -2.48
CA GLY A 777 -1.97 19.31 -3.69
C GLY A 777 -2.79 20.30 -4.55
N PRO A 778 -3.05 21.54 -4.11
CA PRO A 778 -3.83 22.55 -4.86
C PRO A 778 -3.21 23.06 -6.19
N GLY A 779 -2.18 22.39 -6.70
CA GLY A 779 -1.52 22.68 -7.98
C GLY A 779 -1.19 21.40 -8.77
N PHE A 780 -1.74 20.25 -8.39
CA PHE A 780 -1.63 19.01 -9.14
C PHE A 780 -2.72 19.00 -10.22
N THR A 781 -2.34 19.11 -11.49
CA THR A 781 -3.30 19.10 -12.61
C THR A 781 -3.46 17.69 -13.16
N PHE A 782 -4.63 17.34 -13.71
CA PHE A 782 -4.81 16.03 -14.33
C PHE A 782 -4.02 15.92 -15.65
N SER A 783 -3.80 17.03 -16.36
CA SER A 783 -2.86 17.10 -17.49
C SER A 783 -1.41 16.80 -17.12
N SER A 784 -1.00 16.98 -15.84
CA SER A 784 0.37 16.64 -15.41
C SER A 784 0.66 15.14 -15.51
N ILE A 785 -0.37 14.28 -15.49
CA ILE A 785 -0.24 12.83 -15.73
C ILE A 785 0.35 12.57 -17.13
N ALA A 786 0.00 13.38 -18.14
CA ALA A 786 0.58 13.27 -19.48
C ALA A 786 2.10 13.54 -19.54
N ARG A 787 2.67 14.11 -18.47
CA ARG A 787 4.09 14.42 -18.30
C ARG A 787 4.77 13.49 -17.28
N ASP A 788 4.02 12.59 -16.63
CA ASP A 788 4.61 11.55 -15.79
C ASP A 788 5.44 10.58 -16.63
N ARG A 789 6.54 10.08 -16.06
CA ARG A 789 7.50 9.24 -16.74
C ARG A 789 6.96 7.84 -17.00
N GLU A 790 6.26 7.23 -16.06
CA GLU A 790 5.75 5.86 -16.22
C GLU A 790 4.55 5.86 -17.16
N PHE A 791 3.70 6.90 -17.09
CA PHE A 791 2.63 7.15 -18.04
C PHE A 791 3.15 7.39 -19.48
N ALA A 792 4.10 8.32 -19.67
CA ALA A 792 4.65 8.64 -20.99
C ALA A 792 5.45 7.48 -21.63
N ASN A 793 5.93 6.52 -20.82
CA ASN A 793 6.55 5.29 -21.29
C ASN A 793 5.54 4.15 -21.59
N PHE A 794 4.25 4.38 -21.37
CA PHE A 794 3.17 3.38 -21.46
C PHE A 794 3.29 2.23 -20.43
N ASN A 795 3.99 2.46 -19.31
CA ASN A 795 4.10 1.50 -18.20
C ASN A 795 2.84 1.47 -17.31
N THR A 796 1.96 2.46 -17.42
CA THR A 796 0.69 2.55 -16.68
C THR A 796 -0.52 2.65 -17.65
N PRO A 797 -1.71 2.16 -17.28
CA PRO A 797 -2.90 2.23 -18.14
C PRO A 797 -3.36 3.68 -18.38
N LEU A 798 -4.06 3.92 -19.49
CA LEU A 798 -4.72 5.21 -19.76
C LEU A 798 -5.90 5.44 -18.79
N PRO A 799 -5.85 6.43 -17.88
CA PRO A 799 -7.01 6.78 -17.08
C PRO A 799 -8.02 7.54 -17.93
N PHE A 800 -9.26 7.08 -17.91
CA PHE A 800 -10.43 7.86 -18.29
C PHE A 800 -11.25 8.15 -17.04
N ILE A 801 -11.72 9.39 -16.93
CA ILE A 801 -12.75 9.84 -16.00
C ILE A 801 -13.97 10.20 -16.85
N ILE A 802 -15.19 9.96 -16.35
CA ILE A 802 -16.42 10.34 -17.03
C ILE A 802 -17.22 11.36 -16.23
N ALA A 803 -17.95 12.21 -16.94
CA ALA A 803 -18.93 13.12 -16.36
C ALA A 803 -20.12 13.27 -17.30
N THR A 804 -21.31 13.53 -16.76
CA THR A 804 -22.54 13.68 -17.55
C THR A 804 -22.86 15.15 -17.76
N GLY A 805 -23.27 15.54 -18.97
CA GLY A 805 -23.79 16.88 -19.23
C GLY A 805 -25.17 17.10 -18.60
N ARG A 806 -25.34 18.20 -17.84
CA ARG A 806 -26.63 18.60 -17.24
C ARG A 806 -26.87 20.09 -17.45
N GLU A 807 -27.91 20.44 -18.19
CA GLU A 807 -28.15 21.84 -18.59
C GLU A 807 -28.71 22.69 -17.41
N PRO A 808 -28.39 23.99 -17.32
CA PRO A 808 -28.84 24.83 -16.22
C PRO A 808 -30.36 24.89 -16.06
N GLY A 809 -30.85 24.42 -14.92
CA GLY A 809 -32.27 24.38 -14.54
C GLY A 809 -32.86 22.97 -14.49
N GLN A 810 -32.11 21.94 -14.91
CA GLN A 810 -32.58 20.54 -14.88
C GLN A 810 -32.28 19.87 -13.52
N SER A 811 -33.34 19.35 -12.88
CA SER A 811 -33.27 18.59 -11.62
C SER A 811 -33.19 17.07 -11.79
N ALA A 812 -33.39 16.58 -13.02
CA ALA A 812 -33.27 15.17 -13.39
C ALA A 812 -32.50 15.10 -14.71
N ILE A 813 -31.66 14.07 -14.85
CA ILE A 813 -30.76 13.91 -15.99
C ILE A 813 -31.40 12.96 -17.00
N PRO A 814 -31.63 13.40 -18.25
CA PRO A 814 -32.08 12.51 -19.30
C PRO A 814 -31.10 11.36 -19.52
N ALA A 815 -31.61 10.16 -19.78
CA ALA A 815 -30.77 8.99 -20.07
C ALA A 815 -29.85 9.23 -21.29
N ASN A 816 -30.30 10.05 -22.25
CA ASN A 816 -29.56 10.47 -23.44
C ASN A 816 -28.71 11.74 -23.25
N SER A 817 -28.40 12.15 -22.01
CA SER A 817 -27.42 13.23 -21.78
C SER A 817 -26.04 12.86 -22.33
N ILE A 818 -25.36 13.84 -22.93
CA ILE A 818 -23.99 13.69 -23.46
C ILE A 818 -23.06 13.25 -22.33
N ILE A 819 -22.37 12.13 -22.54
CA ILE A 819 -21.31 11.64 -21.65
C ILE A 819 -19.99 12.20 -22.13
N TYR A 820 -19.27 12.89 -21.25
CA TYR A 820 -17.95 13.45 -21.49
C TYR A 820 -16.89 12.48 -20.96
N ASP A 821 -15.88 12.15 -21.76
CA ASP A 821 -14.66 11.50 -21.29
C ASP A 821 -13.50 12.49 -21.13
N ILE A 822 -12.77 12.31 -20.02
CA ILE A 822 -11.66 13.15 -19.58
C ILE A 822 -10.43 12.24 -19.48
N SER A 823 -9.38 12.57 -20.22
CA SER A 823 -8.08 11.90 -20.19
C SER A 823 -6.97 12.93 -19.91
N PRO A 824 -5.72 12.52 -19.60
CA PRO A 824 -4.62 13.46 -19.36
C PRO A 824 -4.31 14.43 -20.51
N TRP A 825 -4.84 14.22 -21.72
CA TRP A 825 -4.63 15.12 -22.86
C TRP A 825 -5.87 15.95 -23.22
N GLU A 826 -7.08 15.44 -22.98
CA GLU A 826 -8.31 16.00 -23.57
C GLU A 826 -9.57 15.76 -22.71
N LEU A 827 -10.48 16.73 -22.77
CA LEU A 827 -11.88 16.67 -22.32
C LEU A 827 -12.76 16.73 -23.58
N GLY A 828 -13.80 15.89 -23.69
CA GLY A 828 -14.74 15.98 -24.81
C GLY A 828 -15.74 14.84 -24.89
N SER A 829 -16.36 14.67 -26.06
CA SER A 829 -17.23 13.52 -26.34
C SER A 829 -17.27 13.17 -27.83
N TYR A 830 -17.38 11.87 -28.12
CA TYR A 830 -17.70 11.34 -29.46
C TYR A 830 -19.20 11.29 -29.76
N ASP A 831 -20.06 11.70 -28.82
CA ASP A 831 -21.50 11.90 -29.07
C ASP A 831 -21.72 12.82 -30.27
N ASP A 832 -22.66 12.48 -31.15
CA ASP A 832 -22.90 13.21 -32.40
C ASP A 832 -23.39 14.67 -32.19
N ALA A 833 -23.97 14.99 -31.02
CA ALA A 833 -24.38 16.35 -30.65
C ALA A 833 -23.23 17.27 -30.20
N LEU A 834 -22.05 16.72 -29.88
CA LEU A 834 -20.85 17.50 -29.55
C LEU A 834 -19.71 17.23 -30.53
N ASN A 835 -19.32 15.96 -30.69
CA ASN A 835 -18.30 15.45 -31.60
C ASN A 835 -17.03 16.34 -31.59
N GLY A 836 -16.43 16.51 -30.42
CA GLY A 836 -15.37 17.48 -30.19
C GLY A 836 -14.62 17.28 -28.88
N TYR A 837 -13.34 17.65 -28.91
CA TYR A 837 -12.39 17.53 -27.79
C TYR A 837 -11.58 18.82 -27.64
N ALA A 838 -11.30 19.20 -26.40
CA ALA A 838 -10.51 20.35 -26.01
C ALA A 838 -9.27 19.91 -25.23
N PRO A 839 -8.06 20.45 -25.50
CA PRO A 839 -6.84 20.06 -24.79
C PRO A 839 -6.95 20.36 -23.29
N LEU A 840 -6.80 19.34 -22.44
CA LEU A 840 -7.19 19.42 -21.03
C LEU A 840 -6.41 20.50 -20.26
N GLU A 841 -5.11 20.64 -20.53
CA GLU A 841 -4.27 21.68 -19.92
C GLU A 841 -4.82 23.10 -20.14
N TYR A 842 -5.56 23.35 -21.24
CA TYR A 842 -5.97 24.69 -21.64
C TYR A 842 -7.48 24.96 -21.54
N VAL A 843 -8.28 24.05 -20.97
CA VAL A 843 -9.77 24.17 -20.88
C VAL A 843 -10.26 25.42 -20.14
N GLY A 844 -9.44 26.06 -19.31
CA GLY A 844 -9.75 27.36 -18.70
C GLY A 844 -9.69 28.55 -19.66
N SER A 845 -9.26 28.34 -20.91
CA SER A 845 -9.08 29.40 -21.92
C SER A 845 -10.40 29.75 -22.62
N SER A 846 -10.58 31.02 -22.99
CA SER A 846 -11.81 31.49 -23.66
C SER A 846 -11.87 31.12 -25.16
N PHE A 847 -12.08 29.84 -25.45
CA PHE A 847 -12.30 29.36 -26.82
C PHE A 847 -13.61 29.90 -27.43
N GLU A 848 -13.63 30.02 -28.76
CA GLU A 848 -14.78 30.44 -29.55
C GLU A 848 -14.69 29.80 -30.95
N ASN A 849 -15.75 29.09 -31.37
CA ASN A 849 -15.82 28.32 -32.62
C ASN A 849 -14.69 27.29 -32.79
N GLY A 850 -14.15 26.76 -31.68
CA GLY A 850 -13.03 25.80 -31.67
C GLY A 850 -11.62 26.42 -31.73
N TYR A 851 -11.49 27.75 -31.66
CA TYR A 851 -10.19 28.45 -31.68
C TYR A 851 -10.09 29.43 -30.51
N LEU A 852 -8.87 29.84 -30.13
CA LEU A 852 -8.67 30.90 -29.15
C LEU A 852 -8.62 32.27 -29.87
N PRO A 853 -9.47 33.26 -29.54
CA PRO A 853 -9.47 34.55 -30.24
C PRO A 853 -8.13 35.29 -30.17
N GLN A 854 -7.74 35.95 -31.26
CA GLN A 854 -6.45 36.64 -31.37
C GLN A 854 -6.27 37.67 -30.24
N GLY A 855 -5.13 37.62 -29.55
CA GLY A 855 -4.82 38.48 -28.40
C GLY A 855 -5.30 37.95 -27.04
N ARG A 856 -6.01 36.81 -27.00
CA ARG A 856 -6.22 36.07 -25.73
C ARG A 856 -5.00 35.19 -25.41
N GLN A 857 -4.71 35.04 -24.13
CA GLN A 857 -3.70 34.12 -23.60
C GLN A 857 -4.34 32.76 -23.31
N CYS A 858 -3.58 31.67 -23.40
CA CYS A 858 -4.00 30.40 -22.80
C CYS A 858 -3.92 30.47 -21.27
N ILE A 859 -4.79 29.69 -20.64
CA ILE A 859 -4.92 29.56 -19.19
C ILE A 859 -4.74 28.08 -18.86
N ASN A 860 -3.76 27.76 -18.02
CA ASN A 860 -3.52 26.41 -17.52
C ASN A 860 -3.81 26.28 -16.01
N GLY A 861 -3.90 25.05 -15.52
CA GLY A 861 -4.18 24.77 -14.11
C GLY A 861 -5.65 24.92 -13.71
N PHE A 862 -6.57 25.13 -14.65
CA PHE A 862 -8.01 24.99 -14.40
C PHE A 862 -8.38 23.51 -14.15
N ASP A 863 -7.62 22.60 -14.75
CA ASP A 863 -7.73 21.15 -14.66
C ASP A 863 -7.08 20.57 -13.38
N ASP A 864 -7.25 21.26 -12.24
CA ASP A 864 -6.90 20.73 -10.91
C ASP A 864 -7.47 19.31 -10.75
N ALA A 865 -6.60 18.34 -10.43
CA ALA A 865 -6.96 16.94 -10.43
C ALA A 865 -8.08 16.64 -9.41
N ALA A 866 -8.12 17.37 -8.31
CA ALA A 866 -9.22 17.27 -7.36
C ALA A 866 -10.53 17.86 -7.91
N PHE A 867 -10.51 18.98 -8.65
CA PHE A 867 -11.70 19.52 -9.32
C PHE A 867 -12.28 18.56 -10.37
N ILE A 868 -11.43 17.82 -11.08
CA ILE A 868 -11.85 16.75 -12.01
C ILE A 868 -12.45 15.56 -11.26
N ILE A 869 -11.80 15.08 -10.19
CA ILE A 869 -12.34 14.02 -9.33
C ILE A 869 -13.68 14.44 -8.71
N GLY A 870 -13.79 15.69 -8.25
CA GLY A 870 -15.02 16.27 -7.71
C GLY A 870 -16.13 16.40 -8.75
N THR A 871 -15.80 16.78 -9.99
CA THR A 871 -16.73 16.83 -11.12
C THR A 871 -17.33 15.45 -11.40
N SER A 872 -16.48 14.42 -11.45
CA SER A 872 -16.89 13.02 -11.63
C SER A 872 -17.60 12.41 -10.41
N SER A 873 -17.74 13.15 -9.31
CA SER A 873 -18.37 12.69 -8.06
C SER A 873 -19.35 13.72 -7.47
N SER A 874 -19.92 14.59 -8.31
CA SER A 874 -20.80 15.70 -7.88
C SER A 874 -22.07 15.26 -7.16
N LEU A 875 -22.49 14.00 -7.33
CA LEU A 875 -23.60 13.37 -6.60
C LEU A 875 -23.51 13.64 -5.08
N PHE A 876 -22.29 13.67 -4.56
CA PHE A 876 -22.02 13.92 -3.14
C PHE A 876 -22.08 15.39 -2.71
N ASN A 877 -22.24 16.36 -3.62
CA ASN A 877 -22.55 17.75 -3.27
C ASN A 877 -23.81 17.85 -2.40
N GLN A 878 -24.74 16.89 -2.55
CA GLN A 878 -25.92 16.73 -1.70
C GLN A 878 -25.58 16.65 -0.20
N ILE A 879 -24.40 16.16 0.19
CA ILE A 879 -23.96 16.12 1.60
C ILE A 879 -23.95 17.53 2.21
N PHE A 880 -23.43 18.54 1.51
CA PHE A 880 -23.39 19.91 2.05
C PHE A 880 -24.78 20.54 2.14
N LEU A 881 -25.68 20.21 1.19
CA LEU A 881 -27.07 20.67 1.20
C LEU A 881 -27.87 20.00 2.35
N GLU A 882 -27.58 18.74 2.64
CA GLU A 882 -28.19 18.01 3.76
C GLU A 882 -27.63 18.46 5.11
N LEU A 883 -26.33 18.75 5.25
CA LEU A 883 -25.70 19.16 6.50
C LEU A 883 -26.28 20.46 7.10
N LEU A 884 -26.85 21.35 6.28
CA LEU A 884 -27.51 22.56 6.76
C LEU A 884 -28.93 22.34 7.31
N LYS A 885 -29.60 21.25 6.95
CA LYS A 885 -30.98 20.99 7.40
C LYS A 885 -31.00 20.70 8.91
N SER A 886 -31.99 21.23 9.63
CA SER A 886 -32.23 20.89 11.04
C SER A 886 -32.26 19.38 11.27
N ASP A 887 -32.88 18.67 10.34
CA ASP A 887 -33.26 17.26 10.49
C ASP A 887 -32.35 16.30 9.71
N SER A 888 -31.30 16.81 9.06
CA SER A 888 -30.17 16.09 8.43
C SER A 888 -29.80 14.73 9.07
N GLU A 889 -30.02 13.61 8.38
CA GLU A 889 -29.77 12.29 9.00
C GLU A 889 -28.27 11.94 9.09
N TYR A 890 -27.44 12.60 8.26
CA TYR A 890 -25.97 12.52 8.25
C TYR A 890 -25.30 13.00 9.54
N ILE A 891 -26.02 13.74 10.38
CA ILE A 891 -25.53 14.21 11.68
C ILE A 891 -26.19 13.35 12.76
N PRO A 892 -25.42 12.50 13.50
CA PRO A 892 -25.98 11.53 14.44
C PRO A 892 -26.99 12.15 15.42
N LYS A 893 -28.16 11.52 15.57
CA LYS A 893 -29.29 12.04 16.37
C LYS A 893 -28.91 12.32 17.84
N PHE A 894 -27.91 11.61 18.38
CA PHE A 894 -27.28 11.91 19.66
C PHE A 894 -26.52 13.25 19.65
N PHE A 895 -25.61 13.45 18.69
CA PHE A 895 -24.79 14.67 18.58
C PHE A 895 -25.66 15.92 18.42
N LYS A 896 -26.72 15.86 17.61
CA LYS A 896 -27.69 16.96 17.43
C LYS A 896 -28.29 17.49 18.72
N ASN A 897 -28.45 16.63 19.73
CA ASN A 897 -29.05 17.00 21.01
C ASN A 897 -28.04 17.60 21.99
N THR A 898 -26.73 17.56 21.70
CA THR A 898 -25.70 18.14 22.54
C THR A 898 -25.74 19.68 22.55
N TYR A 899 -25.31 20.26 23.68
CA TYR A 899 -25.11 21.70 23.81
C TYR A 899 -24.03 22.23 22.84
N ILE A 900 -23.01 21.42 22.57
CA ILE A 900 -21.94 21.74 21.60
C ILE A 900 -22.50 21.87 20.19
N TYR A 901 -23.38 20.96 19.77
CA TYR A 901 -24.02 21.07 18.46
C TYR A 901 -24.85 22.35 18.34
N LYS A 902 -25.72 22.60 19.32
CA LYS A 902 -26.69 23.72 19.27
C LYS A 902 -26.03 25.10 19.39
N PHE A 903 -24.96 25.24 20.18
CA PHE A 903 -24.37 26.55 20.54
C PHE A 903 -22.93 26.78 20.07
N ALA A 904 -22.25 25.78 19.49
CA ALA A 904 -20.91 25.97 18.91
C ALA A 904 -20.82 25.47 17.46
N PHE A 905 -21.09 24.18 17.20
CA PHE A 905 -20.95 23.59 15.88
C PHE A 905 -21.95 24.17 14.86
N ARG A 906 -23.25 24.26 15.21
CA ARG A 906 -24.27 24.82 14.30
C ARG A 906 -24.03 26.32 14.01
N PRO A 907 -23.78 27.21 14.99
CA PRO A 907 -23.44 28.60 14.72
C PRO A 907 -22.17 28.77 13.86
N LEU A 908 -21.14 27.93 14.09
CA LEU A 908 -19.93 27.89 13.28
C LEU A 908 -20.23 27.42 11.84
N LEU A 909 -21.02 26.37 11.66
CA LEU A 909 -21.43 25.86 10.36
C LEU A 909 -22.19 26.94 9.58
N SER A 910 -23.15 27.62 10.22
CA SER A 910 -23.87 28.76 9.65
C SER A 910 -23.05 30.06 9.56
N GLY A 911 -21.85 30.12 10.15
CA GLY A 911 -20.98 31.30 10.16
C GLY A 911 -19.79 31.20 9.19
N VAL A 912 -19.36 29.98 8.85
CA VAL A 912 -18.29 29.71 7.89
C VAL A 912 -18.85 29.13 6.59
N ILE A 913 -19.65 28.06 6.67
CA ILE A 913 -20.30 27.45 5.50
C ILE A 913 -21.57 28.21 5.12
N GLY A 914 -22.29 28.80 6.09
CA GLY A 914 -23.50 29.61 5.83
C GLY A 914 -23.27 30.75 4.83
N PRO A 915 -22.31 31.67 5.03
CA PRO A 915 -22.07 32.77 4.08
C PRO A 915 -21.49 32.31 2.74
N ILE A 916 -20.88 31.12 2.69
CA ILE A 916 -20.46 30.47 1.44
C ILE A 916 -21.70 29.97 0.69
N LEU A 917 -22.64 29.31 1.39
CA LEU A 917 -23.82 28.70 0.79
C LEU A 917 -24.99 29.65 0.57
N ASP A 918 -25.16 30.76 1.29
CA ASP A 918 -26.23 31.76 1.01
C ASP A 918 -26.13 32.33 -0.42
N GLY A 919 -24.90 32.52 -0.91
CA GLY A 919 -24.62 32.91 -2.30
C GLY A 919 -24.91 31.83 -3.34
N PHE A 920 -25.16 30.59 -2.92
CA PHE A 920 -25.54 29.47 -3.79
C PHE A 920 -27.01 29.07 -3.61
N LEU A 921 -27.53 28.99 -2.39
CA LEU A 921 -28.92 28.61 -2.04
C LEU A 921 -29.99 29.53 -2.65
N THR A 922 -29.59 30.73 -3.07
CA THR A 922 -30.41 31.70 -3.80
C THR A 922 -30.36 31.51 -5.33
N SER A 923 -29.61 30.53 -5.83
CA SER A 923 -29.38 30.26 -7.26
C SER A 923 -29.74 28.82 -7.65
N SER A 924 -30.20 28.61 -8.87
CA SER A 924 -30.41 27.26 -9.42
C SER A 924 -29.08 26.63 -9.86
N ASN A 925 -28.97 25.29 -9.72
CA ASN A 925 -27.79 24.47 -10.04
C ASN A 925 -26.61 24.65 -9.08
N VAL A 926 -26.86 24.48 -7.78
CA VAL A 926 -25.82 24.51 -6.74
C VAL A 926 -24.89 23.29 -6.81
N ASP A 927 -25.43 22.16 -7.21
CA ASP A 927 -24.86 20.81 -7.13
C ASP A 927 -24.11 20.35 -8.39
N VAL A 928 -24.00 21.18 -9.42
CA VAL A 928 -23.21 20.88 -10.64
C VAL A 928 -21.76 21.35 -10.51
N SER A 929 -20.85 20.80 -11.31
CA SER A 929 -19.57 21.45 -11.60
C SER A 929 -19.75 22.53 -12.67
N VAL A 930 -18.99 23.62 -12.57
CA VAL A 930 -19.07 24.74 -13.51
C VAL A 930 -17.74 24.94 -14.25
N TRP A 931 -17.76 24.65 -15.54
CA TRP A 931 -16.63 24.79 -16.45
C TRP A 931 -16.83 26.07 -17.26
N MET A 932 -16.33 27.18 -16.70
CA MET A 932 -16.43 28.51 -17.27
C MET A 932 -15.04 29.13 -17.37
N PRO A 933 -14.58 29.59 -18.56
CA PRO A 933 -15.30 29.59 -19.85
C PRO A 933 -15.58 28.18 -20.38
N ASN A 934 -16.64 28.06 -21.19
CA ASN A 934 -16.96 26.83 -21.91
C ASN A 934 -15.94 26.57 -23.04
N PRO A 935 -15.20 25.45 -23.04
CA PRO A 935 -14.23 25.16 -24.10
C PRO A 935 -14.87 24.83 -25.45
N PHE A 936 -16.18 24.51 -25.50
CA PHE A 936 -16.92 24.18 -26.71
C PHE A 936 -17.82 25.32 -27.21
N LYS A 937 -17.63 26.55 -26.72
CA LYS A 937 -18.46 27.70 -27.14
C LYS A 937 -18.38 27.90 -28.67
N GLY A 938 -19.52 27.87 -29.34
CA GLY A 938 -19.63 27.98 -30.81
C GLY A 938 -19.23 26.71 -31.60
N TRP A 939 -18.90 25.60 -30.95
CA TRP A 939 -18.53 24.35 -31.63
C TRP A 939 -19.77 23.51 -32.00
N ASN A 940 -19.85 23.07 -33.27
CA ASN A 940 -20.81 22.05 -33.76
C ASN A 940 -22.33 22.30 -33.49
N GLN A 941 -22.76 23.55 -33.33
CA GLN A 941 -24.16 24.01 -33.26
C GLN A 941 -25.11 23.39 -32.19
N GLY A 942 -24.66 22.42 -31.37
CA GLY A 942 -25.46 21.81 -30.29
C GLY A 942 -25.78 22.77 -29.13
N THR A 943 -26.59 22.33 -28.15
CA THR A 943 -27.01 23.18 -27.00
C THR A 943 -25.80 23.71 -26.22
N THR A 944 -24.82 22.84 -25.98
CA THR A 944 -23.54 23.18 -25.33
C THR A 944 -22.79 24.29 -26.06
N ALA A 945 -22.94 24.45 -27.38
CA ALA A 945 -22.27 25.49 -28.16
C ALA A 945 -22.75 26.91 -27.79
N GLY A 946 -24.03 27.05 -27.42
CA GLY A 946 -24.65 28.34 -27.08
C GLY A 946 -24.33 28.85 -25.67
N SER A 947 -23.88 27.98 -24.76
CA SER A 947 -23.63 28.34 -23.37
C SER A 947 -22.26 29.00 -23.15
N ALA A 948 -22.18 29.98 -22.25
CA ALA A 948 -20.93 30.57 -21.77
C ALA A 948 -20.17 29.67 -20.76
N SER A 949 -20.85 28.68 -20.18
CA SER A 949 -20.28 27.69 -19.24
C SER A 949 -20.80 26.30 -19.53
N LEU A 950 -19.90 25.31 -19.61
CA LEU A 950 -20.26 23.90 -19.62
C LEU A 950 -20.61 23.47 -18.18
N THR A 951 -21.67 22.70 -17.98
CA THR A 951 -22.07 22.17 -16.66
C THR A 951 -22.09 20.64 -16.69
N LEU A 952 -21.24 20.05 -15.85
CA LEU A 952 -21.03 18.60 -15.76
C LEU A 952 -21.36 18.09 -14.36
N VAL A 953 -21.83 16.86 -14.28
CA VAL A 953 -22.14 16.12 -13.05
C VAL A 953 -21.53 14.72 -13.08
N ASP A 954 -21.69 13.97 -11.99
CA ASP A 954 -21.25 12.59 -11.81
C ASP A 954 -21.66 11.70 -12.99
N GLY A 955 -20.74 10.82 -13.42
CA GLY A 955 -20.98 9.87 -14.51
C GLY A 955 -22.08 8.85 -14.22
N GLY A 956 -22.36 8.57 -12.94
CA GLY A 956 -23.40 7.64 -12.49
C GLY A 956 -24.79 8.25 -12.29
N GLU A 957 -24.95 9.58 -12.29
CA GLU A 957 -26.27 10.21 -12.05
C GLU A 957 -27.30 9.91 -13.17
N ASN A 958 -26.87 9.43 -14.35
CA ASN A 958 -27.74 8.89 -15.41
C ASN A 958 -27.98 7.36 -15.31
N LEU A 959 -27.67 6.76 -14.15
CA LEU A 959 -27.62 5.33 -13.84
C LEU A 959 -26.45 4.53 -14.45
N GLN A 960 -25.54 5.14 -15.23
CA GLN A 960 -24.40 4.45 -15.85
C GLN A 960 -23.14 4.46 -14.96
N ASN A 961 -23.30 4.04 -13.69
CA ASN A 961 -22.27 3.99 -12.65
C ASN A 961 -20.94 3.33 -13.07
N ILE A 962 -21.00 2.33 -13.96
CA ILE A 962 -19.83 1.66 -14.52
C ILE A 962 -19.38 2.45 -15.77
N PRO A 963 -18.14 2.98 -15.81
CA PRO A 963 -17.71 3.92 -16.85
C PRO A 963 -17.36 3.22 -18.18
N PHE A 964 -18.39 2.66 -18.83
CA PHE A 964 -18.24 1.93 -20.08
C PHE A 964 -17.92 2.81 -21.29
N HIS A 965 -18.55 3.99 -21.40
CA HIS A 965 -18.55 4.81 -22.63
C HIS A 965 -17.16 4.99 -23.29
N PRO A 966 -16.06 5.28 -22.56
CA PRO A 966 -14.73 5.43 -23.16
C PRO A 966 -14.17 4.14 -23.79
N LEU A 967 -14.69 2.97 -23.42
CA LEU A 967 -14.19 1.64 -23.81
C LEU A 967 -15.00 0.98 -24.93
N LEU A 968 -16.16 1.55 -25.32
CA LEU A 968 -17.07 0.94 -26.31
C LEU A 968 -16.88 1.45 -27.74
N LEU A 969 -16.07 2.51 -27.91
CA LEU A 969 -15.82 3.16 -29.19
C LEU A 969 -15.07 2.22 -30.13
N HIS A 970 -15.66 1.91 -31.30
CA HIS A 970 -15.12 0.95 -32.28
C HIS A 970 -13.67 1.28 -32.71
N GLN A 971 -13.33 2.57 -32.78
CA GLN A 971 -11.97 3.06 -33.09
C GLN A 971 -10.92 2.73 -32.01
N ARG A 972 -11.32 2.54 -30.74
CA ARG A 972 -10.42 2.16 -29.64
C ARG A 972 -10.19 0.64 -29.57
N GLN A 973 -10.89 -0.15 -30.39
CA GLN A 973 -10.67 -1.60 -30.63
C GLN A 973 -10.54 -2.47 -29.36
N VAL A 974 -11.31 -2.15 -28.31
CA VAL A 974 -11.31 -2.89 -27.04
C VAL A 974 -11.96 -4.27 -27.23
N ASP A 975 -11.25 -5.32 -26.86
CA ASP A 975 -11.73 -6.71 -26.97
C ASP A 975 -12.56 -7.17 -25.76
N VAL A 976 -12.19 -6.72 -24.56
CA VAL A 976 -12.77 -7.16 -23.30
C VAL A 976 -12.79 -6.01 -22.29
N VAL A 977 -13.85 -5.92 -21.50
CA VAL A 977 -13.97 -4.97 -20.40
C VAL A 977 -14.26 -5.74 -19.12
N PHE A 978 -13.37 -5.60 -18.13
CA PHE A 978 -13.58 -6.13 -16.78
C PHE A 978 -14.36 -5.09 -15.97
N ALA A 979 -15.67 -5.26 -15.93
CA ALA A 979 -16.62 -4.33 -15.33
C ALA A 979 -16.83 -4.65 -13.85
N ILE A 980 -16.09 -3.96 -12.97
CA ILE A 980 -16.31 -4.03 -11.53
C ILE A 980 -17.56 -3.20 -11.20
N ASP A 981 -18.54 -3.82 -10.52
CA ASP A 981 -19.77 -3.15 -10.12
C ASP A 981 -19.91 -3.16 -8.60
N SER A 982 -19.91 -1.97 -8.00
CA SER A 982 -20.06 -1.74 -6.56
C SER A 982 -21.37 -1.02 -6.22
N SER A 983 -22.34 -1.00 -7.14
CA SER A 983 -23.60 -0.26 -6.97
C SER A 983 -24.47 -0.82 -5.84
N SER A 984 -25.13 0.07 -5.09
CA SER A 984 -26.05 -0.27 -3.99
C SER A 984 -27.50 -0.40 -4.50
N ASP A 985 -27.74 -1.27 -5.51
CA ASP A 985 -29.00 -1.32 -6.25
C ASP A 985 -30.15 -2.00 -5.48
N THR A 986 -29.87 -3.01 -4.66
CA THR A 986 -30.90 -3.78 -3.94
C THR A 986 -31.28 -3.15 -2.61
N ALA A 987 -32.44 -3.54 -2.06
CA ALA A 987 -32.84 -3.24 -0.67
C ALA A 987 -31.85 -3.77 0.41
N THR A 988 -30.82 -4.49 -0.01
CA THR A 988 -29.73 -5.07 0.80
C THR A 988 -28.35 -4.49 0.43
N GLN A 989 -28.32 -3.42 -0.38
CA GLN A 989 -27.13 -2.66 -0.79
C GLN A 989 -26.09 -3.44 -1.61
N TRP A 990 -26.54 -4.43 -2.40
CA TRP A 990 -25.73 -5.14 -3.38
C TRP A 990 -26.10 -4.73 -4.82
N PRO A 991 -25.24 -4.97 -5.82
CA PRO A 991 -25.58 -4.75 -7.22
C PRO A 991 -26.69 -5.70 -7.72
N ASN A 992 -27.48 -5.23 -8.68
CA ASN A 992 -28.42 -6.06 -9.45
C ASN A 992 -28.22 -5.94 -10.98
N GLY A 993 -27.21 -5.19 -11.42
CA GLY A 993 -26.95 -4.93 -12.84
C GLY A 993 -27.67 -3.71 -13.40
N THR A 994 -28.16 -2.78 -12.57
CA THR A 994 -28.88 -1.57 -13.02
C THR A 994 -28.03 -0.77 -14.02
N SER A 995 -26.76 -0.51 -13.70
CA SER A 995 -25.85 0.22 -14.61
C SER A 995 -25.56 -0.55 -15.90
N LEU A 996 -25.41 -1.87 -15.83
CA LEU A 996 -25.17 -2.73 -16.98
C LEU A 996 -26.36 -2.67 -17.98
N LEU A 997 -27.59 -2.69 -17.46
CA LEU A 997 -28.80 -2.58 -18.26
C LEU A 997 -29.07 -1.15 -18.76
N ALA A 998 -28.76 -0.13 -17.96
CA ALA A 998 -28.87 1.28 -18.36
C ALA A 998 -27.96 1.58 -19.57
N THR A 999 -26.69 1.17 -19.51
CA THR A 999 -25.75 1.29 -20.65
C THR A 999 -26.21 0.48 -21.86
N SER A 1000 -26.75 -0.74 -21.66
CA SER A 1000 -27.29 -1.52 -22.76
C SER A 1000 -28.44 -0.82 -23.49
N ARG A 1001 -29.33 -0.14 -22.77
CA ARG A 1001 -30.43 0.64 -23.36
C ARG A 1001 -29.93 1.88 -24.08
N PHE A 1002 -29.00 2.64 -23.48
CA PHE A 1002 -28.39 3.83 -24.10
C PHE A 1002 -27.89 3.56 -25.53
N TYR A 1003 -27.15 2.46 -25.74
CA TYR A 1003 -26.63 2.12 -27.07
C TYR A 1003 -27.65 1.47 -28.01
N GLN A 1004 -28.73 0.89 -27.49
CA GLN A 1004 -29.85 0.39 -28.32
C GLN A 1004 -30.74 1.54 -28.82
N GLU A 1005 -30.92 2.58 -28.00
CA GLU A 1005 -31.79 3.72 -28.28
C GLU A 1005 -31.08 4.79 -29.12
N ASN A 1006 -29.81 5.12 -28.84
CA ASN A 1006 -29.09 6.22 -29.52
C ASN A 1006 -28.40 5.84 -30.85
N GLN A 1007 -28.44 4.56 -31.27
CA GLN A 1007 -28.04 4.04 -32.61
C GLN A 1007 -26.74 4.57 -33.28
N SER A 1008 -25.77 5.11 -32.52
CA SER A 1008 -24.55 5.66 -33.13
C SER A 1008 -23.60 4.55 -33.59
N ASN A 1009 -23.30 4.51 -34.89
CA ASN A 1009 -22.36 3.56 -35.51
C ASN A 1009 -20.91 3.60 -34.95
N LYS A 1010 -20.63 4.55 -34.04
CA LYS A 1010 -19.33 4.74 -33.38
C LYS A 1010 -19.04 3.74 -32.26
N ALA A 1011 -20.05 3.12 -31.65
CA ALA A 1011 -19.89 2.25 -30.48
C ALA A 1011 -21.02 1.22 -30.34
N ALA A 1012 -20.79 0.13 -29.60
CA ALA A 1012 -21.79 -0.91 -29.36
C ALA A 1012 -21.65 -1.54 -27.95
N PHE A 1013 -22.75 -2.09 -27.44
CA PHE A 1013 -22.81 -2.86 -26.20
C PHE A 1013 -23.47 -4.23 -26.44
N PRO A 1014 -23.10 -5.31 -25.73
CA PRO A 1014 -23.81 -6.58 -25.86
C PRO A 1014 -25.24 -6.50 -25.29
N ALA A 1015 -26.09 -7.44 -25.69
CA ALA A 1015 -27.41 -7.60 -25.09
C ALA A 1015 -27.30 -8.04 -23.63
N ILE A 1016 -28.02 -7.32 -22.75
CA ILE A 1016 -28.12 -7.58 -21.31
C ILE A 1016 -29.57 -7.96 -20.97
N PRO A 1017 -29.82 -9.00 -20.15
CA PRO A 1017 -31.17 -9.40 -19.76
C PRO A 1017 -31.78 -8.44 -18.71
N GLY A 1018 -33.08 -8.59 -18.43
CA GLY A 1018 -33.74 -7.80 -17.40
C GLY A 1018 -33.19 -8.06 -15.99
N LEU A 1019 -33.34 -7.09 -15.09
CA LEU A 1019 -32.78 -7.15 -13.73
C LEU A 1019 -33.31 -8.38 -12.95
N ASN A 1020 -34.58 -8.75 -13.18
CA ASN A 1020 -35.16 -9.95 -12.58
C ASN A 1020 -34.43 -11.21 -13.04
N THR A 1021 -34.11 -11.33 -14.35
CA THR A 1021 -33.26 -12.42 -14.87
C THR A 1021 -31.87 -12.42 -14.24
N ILE A 1022 -31.20 -11.25 -14.16
CA ILE A 1022 -29.86 -11.12 -13.57
C ILE A 1022 -29.83 -11.65 -12.13
N VAL A 1023 -30.81 -11.28 -11.31
CA VAL A 1023 -30.92 -11.73 -9.92
C VAL A 1023 -31.36 -13.20 -9.82
N ASN A 1024 -32.38 -13.62 -10.58
CA ASN A 1024 -32.92 -14.99 -10.53
C ASN A 1024 -31.93 -16.06 -11.00
N GLN A 1025 -31.04 -15.73 -11.95
CA GLN A 1025 -29.97 -16.61 -12.41
C GLN A 1025 -28.66 -16.42 -11.62
N GLY A 1026 -28.66 -15.55 -10.60
CA GLY A 1026 -27.49 -15.25 -9.76
C GLY A 1026 -26.31 -14.68 -10.53
N LEU A 1027 -26.55 -13.99 -11.64
CA LEU A 1027 -25.51 -13.33 -12.45
C LEU A 1027 -24.90 -12.13 -11.69
N ASN A 1028 -25.66 -11.51 -10.77
CA ASN A 1028 -25.14 -10.55 -9.80
C ASN A 1028 -24.40 -11.20 -8.59
N ASN A 1029 -24.30 -12.53 -8.52
CA ASN A 1029 -23.61 -13.26 -7.45
C ASN A 1029 -22.34 -13.98 -7.90
N ARG A 1030 -21.85 -13.76 -9.12
CA ARG A 1030 -20.58 -14.34 -9.62
C ARG A 1030 -20.04 -13.49 -10.78
N PRO A 1031 -18.76 -13.63 -11.18
CA PRO A 1031 -18.35 -13.14 -12.48
C PRO A 1031 -19.29 -13.69 -13.56
N SER A 1032 -19.75 -12.85 -14.48
CA SER A 1032 -20.68 -13.21 -15.55
C SER A 1032 -20.27 -12.55 -16.86
N PHE A 1033 -20.29 -13.29 -17.96
CA PHE A 1033 -19.79 -12.82 -19.26
C PHE A 1033 -20.96 -12.48 -20.19
N PHE A 1034 -20.96 -11.29 -20.79
CA PHE A 1034 -21.97 -10.81 -21.73
C PHE A 1034 -21.35 -10.47 -23.08
N GLY A 1035 -22.02 -10.83 -24.18
CA GLY A 1035 -21.49 -10.69 -25.54
C GLY A 1035 -20.61 -11.86 -26.00
N CYS A 1036 -20.77 -13.05 -25.42
CA CYS A 1036 -20.03 -14.24 -25.86
C CYS A 1036 -20.37 -14.63 -27.32
N GLU A 1037 -21.64 -14.47 -27.71
CA GLU A 1037 -22.09 -14.60 -29.09
C GLU A 1037 -22.11 -13.24 -29.79
N SER A 1038 -21.37 -13.15 -30.90
CA SER A 1038 -21.23 -11.91 -31.68
C SER A 1038 -20.85 -12.16 -33.16
N ARG A 1039 -20.87 -13.43 -33.62
CA ARG A 1039 -20.39 -13.83 -34.95
C ARG A 1039 -21.16 -13.25 -36.13
N ASN A 1040 -22.37 -12.73 -35.88
CA ASN A 1040 -23.28 -12.18 -36.89
C ASN A 1040 -23.34 -10.64 -36.86
N MET A 1041 -22.42 -9.99 -36.14
CA MET A 1041 -22.36 -8.52 -35.99
C MET A 1041 -21.19 -7.94 -36.80
N ASN A 1042 -21.47 -6.96 -37.67
CA ASN A 1042 -20.44 -6.29 -38.50
C ASN A 1042 -19.38 -5.56 -37.66
N ALA A 1043 -19.79 -5.02 -36.51
CA ALA A 1043 -18.91 -4.50 -35.47
C ALA A 1043 -19.32 -5.16 -34.13
N PRO A 1044 -18.62 -6.22 -33.68
CA PRO A 1044 -18.97 -6.89 -32.42
C PRO A 1044 -18.53 -6.02 -31.23
N PRO A 1045 -19.39 -5.78 -30.22
CA PRO A 1045 -19.01 -5.04 -29.02
C PRO A 1045 -17.95 -5.80 -28.21
N PRO A 1046 -17.19 -5.17 -27.29
CA PRO A 1046 -16.30 -5.89 -26.38
C PRO A 1046 -17.04 -6.99 -25.60
N LEU A 1047 -16.31 -8.02 -25.18
CA LEU A 1047 -16.83 -8.98 -24.20
C LEU A 1047 -16.86 -8.30 -22.83
N ILE A 1048 -18.02 -8.23 -22.18
CA ILE A 1048 -18.13 -7.64 -20.85
C ILE A 1048 -17.99 -8.75 -19.81
N VAL A 1049 -16.89 -8.76 -19.07
CA VAL A 1049 -16.69 -9.58 -17.87
C VAL A 1049 -17.21 -8.78 -16.68
N TYR A 1050 -18.49 -8.97 -16.38
CA TYR A 1050 -19.17 -8.34 -15.25
C TYR A 1050 -18.74 -8.98 -13.94
N MET A 1051 -18.26 -8.19 -12.99
CA MET A 1051 -17.70 -8.62 -11.71
C MET A 1051 -18.39 -7.86 -10.56
N PRO A 1052 -19.58 -8.32 -10.14
CA PRO A 1052 -20.37 -7.66 -9.10
C PRO A 1052 -19.73 -7.86 -7.71
N ASN A 1053 -19.75 -6.78 -6.92
CA ASN A 1053 -19.53 -6.80 -5.48
C ASN A 1053 -20.49 -7.81 -4.83
N ALA A 1054 -19.93 -8.74 -4.05
CA ALA A 1054 -20.66 -9.83 -3.40
C ALA A 1054 -19.88 -10.29 -2.16
N PRO A 1055 -20.49 -10.94 -1.17
CA PRO A 1055 -19.79 -11.36 0.04
C PRO A 1055 -18.94 -12.61 -0.25
N TYR A 1056 -17.65 -12.43 -0.52
CA TYR A 1056 -16.70 -13.54 -0.56
C TYR A 1056 -16.19 -13.84 0.85
N ILE A 1057 -15.70 -12.81 1.55
CA ILE A 1057 -15.18 -12.87 2.93
C ILE A 1057 -15.61 -11.69 3.81
N TYR A 1058 -16.11 -10.58 3.24
CA TYR A 1058 -16.64 -9.46 4.04
C TYR A 1058 -17.96 -8.91 3.46
N GLY A 1059 -18.78 -8.32 4.32
CA GLY A 1059 -20.02 -7.64 3.94
C GLY A 1059 -19.74 -6.25 3.40
N SER A 1060 -19.24 -6.16 2.16
CA SER A 1060 -18.96 -4.90 1.48
C SER A 1060 -20.18 -4.28 0.76
N ASN A 1061 -21.39 -4.62 1.20
CA ASN A 1061 -22.63 -3.92 0.86
C ASN A 1061 -22.79 -2.70 1.77
N LEU A 1062 -22.23 -1.59 1.34
CA LEU A 1062 -22.10 -0.36 2.10
C LEU A 1062 -22.97 0.73 1.46
N SER A 1063 -23.61 1.54 2.29
CA SER A 1063 -24.50 2.60 1.82
C SER A 1063 -23.69 3.76 1.25
N THR A 1064 -23.93 4.09 -0.03
CA THR A 1064 -23.29 5.23 -0.73
C THR A 1064 -23.29 6.52 0.10
N PHE A 1065 -24.39 6.80 0.79
CA PHE A 1065 -24.58 8.01 1.62
C PHE A 1065 -24.52 7.75 3.13
N GLY A 1066 -24.81 6.52 3.60
CA GLY A 1066 -24.80 6.18 5.02
C GLY A 1066 -23.40 5.89 5.58
N ASP A 1067 -22.55 5.23 4.80
CA ASP A 1067 -21.27 4.68 5.26
C ASP A 1067 -20.07 5.52 4.80
N LEU A 1068 -20.12 6.84 5.05
CA LEU A 1068 -19.05 7.77 4.69
C LEU A 1068 -17.84 7.74 5.66
N THR A 1069 -17.74 6.72 6.52
CA THR A 1069 -16.67 6.60 7.55
C THR A 1069 -16.34 5.13 7.85
N PHE A 1070 -15.09 4.73 7.64
CA PHE A 1070 -14.62 3.35 7.82
C PHE A 1070 -13.42 3.32 8.77
N THR A 1071 -13.48 2.48 9.81
CA THR A 1071 -12.27 2.12 10.55
C THR A 1071 -11.25 1.49 9.59
N THR A 1072 -9.96 1.63 9.91
CA THR A 1072 -8.89 0.98 9.12
C THR A 1072 -9.12 -0.54 8.91
N ARG A 1073 -9.73 -1.25 9.87
CA ARG A 1073 -10.09 -2.67 9.69
C ARG A 1073 -11.21 -2.89 8.66
N GLU A 1074 -12.28 -2.11 8.70
CA GLU A 1074 -13.39 -2.21 7.73
C GLU A 1074 -12.90 -1.92 6.30
N ARG A 1075 -12.11 -0.85 6.13
CA ARG A 1075 -11.43 -0.52 4.87
C ARG A 1075 -10.64 -1.70 4.34
N ASP A 1076 -9.79 -2.29 5.18
CA ASP A 1076 -8.91 -3.38 4.78
C ASP A 1076 -9.71 -4.64 4.42
N ALA A 1077 -10.79 -4.96 5.14
CA ALA A 1077 -11.66 -6.09 4.84
C ALA A 1077 -12.46 -5.91 3.54
N VAL A 1078 -12.90 -4.68 3.21
CA VAL A 1078 -13.52 -4.36 1.91
C VAL A 1078 -12.52 -4.58 0.76
N ILE A 1079 -11.28 -4.09 0.91
CA ILE A 1079 -10.20 -4.29 -0.08
C ILE A 1079 -9.88 -5.79 -0.25
N MET A 1080 -9.80 -6.55 0.84
CA MET A 1080 -9.60 -8.00 0.80
C MET A 1080 -10.78 -8.73 0.13
N ASN A 1081 -12.03 -8.26 0.31
CA ASN A 1081 -13.19 -8.83 -0.37
C ASN A 1081 -13.16 -8.56 -1.89
N GLY A 1082 -12.71 -7.37 -2.31
CA GLY A 1082 -12.44 -7.06 -3.73
C GLY A 1082 -11.36 -7.97 -4.33
N TRP A 1083 -10.27 -8.24 -3.60
CA TRP A 1083 -9.25 -9.21 -4.00
C TRP A 1083 -9.81 -10.64 -4.09
N ALA A 1084 -10.67 -11.04 -3.15
CA ALA A 1084 -11.33 -12.34 -3.14
C ALA A 1084 -12.28 -12.54 -4.33
N LEU A 1085 -13.02 -11.49 -4.72
CA LEU A 1085 -13.79 -11.42 -5.98
C LEU A 1085 -12.88 -11.58 -7.20
N GLY A 1086 -11.83 -10.74 -7.30
CA GLY A 1086 -10.91 -10.71 -8.44
C GLY A 1086 -10.19 -12.05 -8.69
N THR A 1087 -9.85 -12.77 -7.62
CA THR A 1087 -9.09 -14.03 -7.67
C THR A 1087 -9.94 -15.30 -7.53
N GLN A 1088 -11.26 -15.18 -7.36
CA GLN A 1088 -12.15 -16.31 -7.01
C GLN A 1088 -11.63 -17.10 -5.80
N LEU A 1089 -11.31 -16.38 -4.72
CA LEU A 1089 -10.60 -16.87 -3.52
C LEU A 1089 -9.28 -17.56 -3.85
N ASN A 1090 -8.43 -16.93 -4.65
CA ASN A 1090 -7.16 -17.50 -5.14
C ASN A 1090 -7.37 -18.91 -5.77
N GLY A 1091 -8.39 -19.02 -6.63
CA GLY A 1091 -8.77 -20.27 -7.30
C GLY A 1091 -9.51 -21.29 -6.43
N ALA A 1092 -9.89 -20.97 -5.18
CA ALA A 1092 -10.61 -21.91 -4.32
C ALA A 1092 -12.11 -22.07 -4.66
N ILE A 1093 -12.71 -21.15 -5.43
CA ILE A 1093 -14.07 -21.27 -5.98
C ILE A 1093 -14.04 -21.89 -7.38
N ASP A 1094 -13.10 -21.46 -8.22
CA ASP A 1094 -12.84 -22.03 -9.55
C ASP A 1094 -11.33 -22.02 -9.81
N ASP A 1095 -10.73 -23.20 -9.83
CA ASP A 1095 -9.31 -23.43 -10.07
C ASP A 1095 -8.91 -23.09 -11.53
N ASN A 1096 -9.88 -23.07 -12.43
CA ASN A 1096 -9.72 -22.70 -13.84
C ASN A 1096 -10.02 -21.20 -14.07
N TRP A 1097 -10.33 -20.39 -13.04
CA TRP A 1097 -10.68 -18.97 -13.22
C TRP A 1097 -9.66 -18.17 -14.04
N SER A 1098 -8.36 -18.38 -13.81
CA SER A 1098 -7.28 -17.73 -14.58
C SER A 1098 -7.28 -18.12 -16.06
N VAL A 1099 -7.64 -19.37 -16.37
CA VAL A 1099 -7.84 -19.85 -17.75
C VAL A 1099 -9.07 -19.17 -18.35
N CYS A 1100 -10.17 -19.04 -17.60
CA CYS A 1100 -11.38 -18.39 -18.07
C CYS A 1100 -11.21 -16.88 -18.32
N VAL A 1101 -10.41 -16.20 -17.50
CA VAL A 1101 -9.95 -14.82 -17.75
C VAL A 1101 -9.12 -14.73 -19.03
N GLY A 1102 -8.18 -15.65 -19.25
CA GLY A 1102 -7.41 -15.72 -20.49
C GLY A 1102 -8.27 -15.98 -21.74
N CYS A 1103 -9.26 -16.88 -21.62
CA CYS A 1103 -10.23 -17.15 -22.68
C CYS A 1103 -11.14 -15.95 -22.98
N ALA A 1104 -11.56 -15.20 -21.95
CA ALA A 1104 -12.33 -13.97 -22.12
C ALA A 1104 -11.54 -12.91 -22.91
N ILE A 1105 -10.26 -12.71 -22.57
CA ILE A 1105 -9.35 -11.81 -23.31
C ILE A 1105 -9.18 -12.25 -24.78
N LEU A 1106 -9.07 -13.56 -25.04
CA LEU A 1106 -8.81 -14.09 -26.38
C LEU A 1106 -10.07 -14.26 -27.27
N LEU A 1107 -11.29 -14.14 -26.74
CA LEU A 1107 -12.52 -14.45 -27.48
C LEU A 1107 -12.64 -13.68 -28.81
N ARG A 1108 -12.45 -12.36 -28.77
CA ARG A 1108 -12.55 -11.50 -29.96
C ARG A 1108 -11.42 -11.77 -30.97
N SER A 1109 -10.24 -12.16 -30.48
CA SER A 1109 -9.16 -12.63 -31.34
C SER A 1109 -9.56 -13.91 -32.08
N PHE A 1110 -10.05 -14.94 -31.39
CA PHE A 1110 -10.54 -16.19 -32.04
C PHE A 1110 -11.64 -15.91 -33.07
N GLN A 1111 -12.53 -14.95 -32.80
CA GLN A 1111 -13.59 -14.56 -33.73
C GLN A 1111 -13.03 -13.85 -34.99
N ARG A 1112 -12.13 -12.87 -34.83
CA ARG A 1112 -11.49 -12.16 -35.96
C ARG A 1112 -10.64 -13.07 -36.83
N THR A 1113 -9.88 -13.99 -36.23
CA THR A 1113 -9.00 -14.93 -36.95
C THR A 1113 -9.74 -16.17 -37.47
N GLN A 1114 -11.05 -16.28 -37.21
CA GLN A 1114 -11.88 -17.47 -37.47
C GLN A 1114 -11.31 -18.77 -36.83
N SER A 1115 -10.46 -18.63 -35.80
CA SER A 1115 -9.81 -19.76 -35.14
C SER A 1115 -10.80 -20.60 -34.33
N GLN A 1116 -10.54 -21.91 -34.25
CA GLN A 1116 -11.32 -22.82 -33.41
C GLN A 1116 -11.10 -22.49 -31.93
N ILE A 1117 -12.17 -22.11 -31.23
CA ILE A 1117 -12.14 -21.88 -29.78
C ILE A 1117 -11.72 -23.18 -29.07
N PRO A 1118 -10.65 -23.18 -28.24
CA PRO A 1118 -10.18 -24.35 -27.51
C PRO A 1118 -11.25 -24.95 -26.58
N SER A 1119 -11.20 -26.25 -26.33
CA SER A 1119 -12.15 -26.96 -25.44
C SER A 1119 -12.26 -26.30 -24.07
N LYS A 1120 -11.13 -25.99 -23.42
CA LYS A 1120 -11.10 -25.30 -22.12
C LYS A 1120 -11.74 -23.91 -22.15
N CYS A 1121 -11.65 -23.19 -23.26
CA CYS A 1121 -12.36 -21.93 -23.41
C CYS A 1121 -13.87 -22.13 -23.60
N LYS A 1122 -14.31 -23.20 -24.27
CA LYS A 1122 -15.74 -23.57 -24.29
C LYS A 1122 -16.25 -23.86 -22.88
N GLU A 1123 -15.57 -24.72 -22.12
CA GLU A 1123 -15.94 -25.02 -20.72
C GLU A 1123 -16.07 -23.75 -19.87
N CYS A 1124 -15.18 -22.77 -20.06
CA CYS A 1124 -15.27 -21.46 -19.41
C CYS A 1124 -16.47 -20.62 -19.89
N PHE A 1125 -16.76 -20.59 -21.19
CA PHE A 1125 -17.92 -19.87 -21.73
C PHE A 1125 -19.24 -20.53 -21.32
N ASP A 1126 -19.34 -21.86 -21.36
CA ASP A 1126 -20.49 -22.63 -20.91
C ASP A 1126 -20.80 -22.41 -19.41
N ARG A 1127 -19.78 -22.08 -18.61
CA ARG A 1127 -19.88 -21.76 -17.17
C ARG A 1127 -20.23 -20.30 -16.89
N TYR A 1128 -19.59 -19.36 -17.59
CA TYR A 1128 -19.59 -17.94 -17.24
C TYR A 1128 -20.45 -17.06 -18.14
N CYS A 1129 -20.73 -17.46 -19.39
CA CYS A 1129 -21.59 -16.68 -20.28
C CYS A 1129 -23.05 -16.76 -19.83
N TRP A 1130 -23.77 -15.65 -19.95
CA TRP A 1130 -25.23 -15.69 -19.94
C TRP A 1130 -25.72 -16.47 -21.18
N ASN A 1131 -26.57 -17.46 -20.98
CA ASN A 1131 -27.00 -18.44 -21.97
C ASN A 1131 -28.23 -18.02 -22.81
N GLY A 1132 -28.57 -16.72 -22.81
CA GLY A 1132 -29.72 -16.18 -23.52
C GLY A 1132 -31.10 -16.45 -22.88
N GLN A 1133 -31.19 -17.31 -21.85
CA GLN A 1133 -32.46 -17.61 -21.19
C GLN A 1133 -32.87 -16.45 -20.27
N THR A 1134 -34.17 -16.16 -20.21
CA THR A 1134 -34.74 -15.14 -19.31
C THR A 1134 -35.62 -15.77 -18.23
N ASN A 1135 -35.66 -15.12 -17.06
CA ASN A 1135 -36.59 -15.38 -15.98
C ASN A 1135 -36.98 -14.05 -15.33
N GLU A 1136 -37.96 -13.37 -15.91
CA GLU A 1136 -38.39 -12.03 -15.47
C GLU A 1136 -39.40 -12.06 -14.30
N THR A 1137 -39.61 -13.20 -13.62
CA THR A 1137 -40.45 -13.24 -12.41
C THR A 1137 -39.82 -12.40 -11.29
N THR A 1138 -40.63 -11.71 -10.47
CA THR A 1138 -40.11 -10.87 -9.38
C THR A 1138 -39.21 -11.68 -8.43
N PRO A 1139 -37.91 -11.35 -8.29
CA PRO A 1139 -37.01 -12.09 -7.43
C PRO A 1139 -37.37 -11.91 -5.95
N LYS A 1140 -36.97 -12.88 -5.11
CA LYS A 1140 -36.95 -12.70 -3.66
C LYS A 1140 -35.91 -11.64 -3.28
N VAL A 1141 -36.03 -11.07 -2.08
CA VAL A 1141 -35.04 -10.12 -1.52
C VAL A 1141 -33.64 -10.76 -1.59
N TYR A 1142 -32.74 -10.12 -2.32
CA TYR A 1142 -31.42 -10.67 -2.62
C TYR A 1142 -30.51 -10.64 -1.38
N MET A 1143 -30.25 -11.81 -0.79
CA MET A 1143 -29.39 -11.98 0.38
C MET A 1143 -28.30 -13.04 0.08
N PRO A 1144 -27.22 -12.65 -0.63
CA PRO A 1144 -26.15 -13.57 -0.99
C PRO A 1144 -25.41 -14.07 0.25
N GLN A 1145 -24.99 -15.33 0.22
CA GLN A 1145 -24.24 -15.99 1.30
C GLN A 1145 -22.73 -15.83 1.10
N PHE A 1146 -21.97 -15.88 2.20
CA PHE A 1146 -20.51 -15.85 2.17
C PHE A 1146 -19.94 -17.06 1.42
N LYS A 1147 -19.01 -16.81 0.49
CA LYS A 1147 -18.40 -17.84 -0.36
C LYS A 1147 -17.12 -18.46 0.24
N GLY A 1148 -16.52 -17.81 1.23
CA GLY A 1148 -15.35 -18.25 1.96
C GLY A 1148 -15.49 -17.96 3.45
N LYS A 1149 -14.39 -18.09 4.22
CA LYS A 1149 -14.42 -17.76 5.64
C LYS A 1149 -14.63 -16.25 5.83
N ARG A 1150 -15.72 -15.89 6.52
CA ARG A 1150 -16.02 -14.52 6.93
C ARG A 1150 -14.89 -13.90 7.77
N ILE A 1151 -14.60 -12.63 7.51
CA ILE A 1151 -13.86 -11.72 8.37
C ILE A 1151 -14.87 -11.06 9.32
N GLU A 1152 -14.55 -11.11 10.61
CA GLU A 1152 -15.26 -10.42 11.70
C GLU A 1152 -14.30 -9.39 12.30
N ILE A 1153 -14.81 -8.22 12.72
CA ILE A 1153 -14.05 -6.97 12.87
C ILE A 1153 -14.19 -6.37 14.26
#